data_AF-A0A812PHZ4-F1
#
_entry.id   AF-A0A812PHZ4-F1
#
_cell.length_a   1.000
_cell.length_b   1.000
_cell.length_c   1.000
_cell.angle_alpha   90.00
_cell.angle_beta   90.00
_cell.angle_gamma   90.00
#
_symmetry.space_group_name_H-M   'P 1'
#
loop_
_entity.id
_entity.type
_entity.pdbx_description
1 polymer ?
#
loop_
_entity_poly.entity_id
_entity_poly.type
_entity_poly.pdbx_seq_one_letter_code
_entity_poly.pdbx_strand_id
1 'polypeptide(L)'
;MQNAVLYAVCQADRWRMAQHLVHHAAKDGMGPNTAGFNTLVSGHSPDVWAKAAATFAAAAKLQVQPSLKSFGAAVASQQDSKWRFALAAKLAEEGFVMNEVICGSLISAADWAKALGLVYAARSAKLRPNVIILGSALVAAAEAWERAQELLQNSLVWKLPVDEASFEAAILAQGRGRRWEAALRGQAVMFTSSRRKVRAANVLAAVCRRGDRWSLSLELFRDLALSRYDPDAVSYNTALSACQTGSCWGLSAELLGQMRSLNYKLDEAGCNAASGSYAEGGCWQDCLDMLAYMRRRSGSDLPFPPPERAPRFRSPASVGFLTAVSSPVAAVHRLRRDSGLRPLNSAMALPAVPPLRDSGILKQHGISLTALEPLGARVRGLDLKGPEPNEEVRKFLEEEMARRGFLVFEDQGVLTGDEQVRASEFWGGREIHSTHGVHPQAPNRHIFRLSNDSAVGIVGVGPQWHNDGSFEVGVFSHVGYHIVRVPEHGGNTQFVHQGAAFDALPPEKQEYWSRLVSVNATSGVLHPVVHDHPISGRRSVYLHLGMTGGILEKAEGANEFRLLEEEEISDVCRTYNELLNAGFPDRGGNYAISYPYQDGDCIFIDNWAIAHRATAEAHADKAKQGLRILHRTTVRAIRPFSPPFGLPDVATRELLQAADTSGTGVFVPGGLGFRWDPTIRLQN
;
A
#
# COMPACT_ATOMS: atom_id res chain seq x y z
N MET A 1 -40.87 27.85 -25.34
CA MET A 1 -40.35 27.68 -26.73
C MET A 1 -39.16 28.58 -27.03
N GLN A 2 -39.23 29.90 -26.80
CA GLN A 2 -38.17 30.85 -27.20
C GLN A 2 -36.76 30.54 -26.63
N ASN A 3 -36.61 30.19 -25.35
CA ASN A 3 -35.29 29.85 -24.79
C ASN A 3 -34.68 28.56 -25.37
N ALA A 4 -35.51 27.59 -25.73
CA ALA A 4 -35.06 26.35 -26.37
C ALA A 4 -34.63 26.59 -27.83
N VAL A 5 -35.36 27.47 -28.54
CA VAL A 5 -34.97 27.93 -29.88
C VAL A 5 -33.68 28.75 -29.80
N LEU A 6 -33.54 29.64 -28.82
CA LEU A 6 -32.32 30.42 -28.61
C LEU A 6 -31.12 29.50 -28.31
N TYR A 7 -31.31 28.49 -27.46
CA TYR A 7 -30.29 27.48 -27.16
C TYR A 7 -29.90 26.68 -28.41
N ALA A 8 -30.86 26.20 -29.20
CA ALA A 8 -30.60 25.48 -30.45
C ALA A 8 -29.87 26.35 -31.49
N VAL A 9 -30.26 27.63 -31.60
CA VAL A 9 -29.61 28.60 -32.50
C VAL A 9 -28.18 28.88 -32.03
N CYS A 10 -27.94 29.00 -30.73
CA CYS A 10 -26.63 29.16 -30.08
C CYS A 10 -25.72 27.92 -30.20
N GLN A 11 -26.28 26.71 -30.34
CA GLN A 11 -25.49 25.50 -30.62
C GLN A 11 -25.12 25.36 -32.11
N ALA A 12 -25.83 26.07 -33.00
CA ALA A 12 -25.77 25.86 -34.45
C ALA A 12 -24.95 26.89 -35.24
N ASP A 13 -24.15 27.76 -34.60
CA ASP A 13 -23.20 28.65 -35.30
C ASP A 13 -23.79 30.08 -35.57
N ARG A 14 -25.11 30.27 -35.37
CA ARG A 14 -26.00 31.28 -36.01
C ARG A 14 -26.32 32.54 -35.18
N TRP A 15 -25.34 33.42 -34.95
CA TRP A 15 -25.38 34.42 -33.85
C TRP A 15 -26.21 35.67 -34.09
N ARG A 16 -26.19 36.16 -35.33
CA ARG A 16 -27.03 37.31 -35.72
C ARG A 16 -28.51 36.99 -35.52
N MET A 17 -28.90 35.74 -35.74
CA MET A 17 -30.26 35.27 -35.55
C MET A 17 -30.63 35.21 -34.06
N ALA A 18 -29.72 34.76 -33.19
CA ALA A 18 -29.91 34.80 -31.74
C ALA A 18 -30.11 36.23 -31.20
N GLN A 19 -29.34 37.20 -31.70
CA GLN A 19 -29.47 38.62 -31.33
C GLN A 19 -30.80 39.23 -31.81
N HIS A 20 -31.21 38.94 -33.04
CA HIS A 20 -32.50 39.40 -33.57
C HIS A 20 -33.68 38.81 -32.79
N LEU A 21 -33.62 37.53 -32.42
CA LEU A 21 -34.65 36.87 -31.61
C LEU A 21 -34.81 37.55 -30.24
N VAL A 22 -33.70 37.91 -29.60
CA VAL A 22 -33.70 38.62 -28.31
C VAL A 22 -34.22 40.06 -28.45
N HIS A 23 -33.84 40.77 -29.51
CA HIS A 23 -34.32 42.13 -29.76
C HIS A 23 -35.82 42.19 -30.10
N HIS A 24 -36.30 41.22 -30.89
CA HIS A 24 -37.72 41.11 -31.23
C HIS A 24 -38.57 40.74 -30.01
N ALA A 25 -38.12 39.77 -29.21
CA ALA A 25 -38.81 39.38 -27.98
C ALA A 25 -38.91 40.55 -26.97
N ALA A 26 -37.87 41.40 -26.89
CA ALA A 26 -37.88 42.60 -26.07
C ALA A 26 -38.88 43.68 -26.56
N LYS A 27 -39.08 43.82 -27.88
CA LYS A 27 -40.07 44.75 -28.45
C LYS A 27 -41.52 44.31 -28.21
N ASP A 28 -41.76 43.00 -28.14
CA ASP A 28 -43.11 42.44 -27.96
C ASP A 28 -43.55 42.37 -26.48
N GLY A 29 -42.83 43.03 -25.57
CA GLY A 29 -43.09 42.99 -24.12
C GLY A 29 -42.77 41.64 -23.45
N MET A 30 -42.25 40.67 -24.22
CA MET A 30 -41.77 39.38 -23.73
C MET A 30 -40.24 39.40 -23.60
N GLY A 31 -39.72 40.34 -22.81
CA GLY A 31 -38.29 40.53 -22.62
C GLY A 31 -37.56 39.22 -22.25
N PRO A 32 -36.30 39.02 -22.67
CA PRO A 32 -35.56 37.81 -22.34
C PRO A 32 -35.48 37.68 -20.83
N ASN A 33 -35.98 36.56 -20.29
CA ASN A 33 -35.71 36.24 -18.91
C ASN A 33 -34.21 35.97 -18.71
N THR A 34 -33.74 36.01 -17.46
CA THR A 34 -32.33 35.81 -17.09
C THR A 34 -31.72 34.53 -17.71
N ALA A 35 -32.53 33.49 -17.94
CA ALA A 35 -32.08 32.24 -18.56
C ALA A 35 -31.81 32.37 -20.08
N GLY A 36 -32.61 33.13 -20.82
CA GLY A 36 -32.35 33.44 -22.23
C GLY A 36 -31.07 34.27 -22.39
N PHE A 37 -30.85 35.22 -21.49
CA PHE A 37 -29.65 36.04 -21.47
C PHE A 37 -28.37 35.24 -21.17
N ASN A 38 -28.42 34.31 -20.20
CA ASN A 38 -27.30 33.40 -19.88
C ASN A 38 -26.92 32.49 -21.06
N THR A 39 -27.94 32.04 -21.81
CA THR A 39 -27.75 31.19 -22.99
C THR A 39 -27.05 31.95 -24.10
N LEU A 40 -27.39 33.23 -24.28
CA LEU A 40 -26.72 34.08 -25.26
C LEU A 40 -25.25 34.28 -24.92
N VAL A 41 -24.92 34.59 -23.65
CA VAL A 41 -23.54 34.83 -23.18
C VAL A 41 -22.67 33.56 -23.25
N SER A 42 -23.22 32.40 -22.90
CA SER A 42 -22.50 31.12 -22.92
C SER A 42 -22.31 30.55 -24.33
N GLY A 43 -23.13 30.95 -25.30
CA GLY A 43 -23.01 30.52 -26.71
C GLY A 43 -22.03 31.33 -27.55
N HIS A 44 -21.27 32.28 -26.98
CA HIS A 44 -20.26 33.03 -27.72
C HIS A 44 -18.96 32.23 -27.86
N SER A 45 -18.39 32.18 -29.07
CA SER A 45 -17.06 31.60 -29.30
C SER A 45 -15.95 32.49 -28.71
N PRO A 46 -14.72 31.96 -28.52
CA PRO A 46 -13.68 32.53 -27.66
C PRO A 46 -13.18 33.94 -27.97
N ASP A 47 -13.50 34.47 -29.15
CA ASP A 47 -13.06 35.79 -29.60
C ASP A 47 -14.22 36.79 -29.58
N VAL A 48 -13.96 37.96 -29.00
CA VAL A 48 -14.72 39.22 -29.05
C VAL A 48 -15.61 39.56 -27.84
N TRP A 49 -14.97 40.08 -26.77
CA TRP A 49 -15.56 40.82 -25.65
C TRP A 49 -16.43 42.03 -26.05
N ALA A 50 -16.13 42.70 -27.17
CA ALA A 50 -16.91 43.87 -27.62
C ALA A 50 -18.42 43.56 -27.78
N LYS A 51 -18.76 42.30 -28.08
CA LYS A 51 -20.15 41.84 -28.25
C LYS A 51 -20.81 41.49 -26.91
N ALA A 52 -20.07 40.92 -25.95
CA ALA A 52 -20.56 40.67 -24.60
C ALA A 52 -20.82 42.00 -23.86
N ALA A 53 -19.91 42.97 -23.96
CA ALA A 53 -20.08 44.32 -23.40
C ALA A 53 -21.27 45.07 -24.02
N ALA A 54 -21.48 44.97 -25.33
CA ALA A 54 -22.67 45.50 -26.00
C ALA A 54 -23.96 44.82 -25.51
N THR A 55 -23.89 43.52 -25.18
CA THR A 55 -25.02 42.74 -24.64
C THR A 55 -25.35 43.16 -23.20
N PHE A 56 -24.36 43.42 -22.35
CA PHE A 56 -24.55 43.98 -21.01
C PHE A 56 -25.05 45.44 -21.05
N ALA A 57 -24.57 46.26 -21.98
CA ALA A 57 -25.08 47.63 -22.19
C ALA A 57 -26.54 47.63 -22.73
N ALA A 58 -26.89 46.65 -23.57
CA ALA A 58 -28.27 46.44 -24.02
C ALA A 58 -29.18 45.97 -22.87
N ALA A 59 -28.70 45.12 -21.96
CA ALA A 59 -29.43 44.70 -20.76
C ALA A 59 -29.77 45.86 -19.83
N ALA A 60 -28.82 46.79 -19.64
CA ALA A 60 -29.03 48.01 -18.88
C ALA A 60 -30.10 48.92 -19.51
N LYS A 61 -30.12 49.05 -20.85
CA LYS A 61 -31.18 49.79 -21.58
C LYS A 61 -32.55 49.10 -21.53
N LEU A 62 -32.58 47.78 -21.42
CA LEU A 62 -33.80 46.96 -21.37
C LEU A 62 -34.29 46.70 -19.94
N GLN A 63 -33.67 47.33 -18.92
CA GLN A 63 -33.96 47.12 -17.49
C GLN A 63 -33.88 45.64 -17.03
N VAL A 64 -33.13 44.80 -17.75
CA VAL A 64 -32.89 43.41 -17.35
C VAL A 64 -31.65 43.39 -16.49
N GLN A 65 -31.82 43.15 -15.18
CA GLN A 65 -30.71 43.03 -14.24
C GLN A 65 -29.91 41.75 -14.54
N PRO A 66 -28.64 41.84 -14.93
CA PRO A 66 -27.82 40.66 -15.15
C PRO A 66 -27.57 39.94 -13.83
N SER A 67 -27.65 38.61 -13.85
CA SER A 67 -27.48 37.79 -12.65
C SER A 67 -26.02 37.37 -12.46
N LEU A 68 -25.66 36.94 -11.26
CA LEU A 68 -24.37 36.31 -10.95
C LEU A 68 -24.04 35.15 -11.92
N LYS A 69 -25.06 34.42 -12.39
CA LYS A 69 -24.89 33.35 -13.40
C LYS A 69 -24.56 33.89 -14.80
N SER A 70 -25.09 35.06 -15.16
CA SER A 70 -24.81 35.75 -16.43
C SER A 70 -23.35 36.17 -16.53
N PHE A 71 -22.83 36.71 -15.42
CA PHE A 71 -21.44 37.15 -15.34
C PHE A 71 -20.45 36.00 -15.17
N GLY A 72 -20.79 34.97 -14.39
CA GLY A 72 -19.96 33.76 -14.29
C GLY A 72 -19.76 33.07 -15.65
N ALA A 73 -20.80 33.02 -16.49
CA ALA A 73 -20.69 32.50 -17.86
C ALA A 73 -19.78 33.37 -18.76
N ALA A 74 -19.78 34.70 -18.57
CA ALA A 74 -18.93 35.61 -19.33
C ALA A 74 -17.44 35.49 -18.94
N VAL A 75 -17.12 35.27 -17.66
CA VAL A 75 -15.75 35.01 -17.21
C VAL A 75 -15.24 33.68 -17.76
N ALA A 76 -16.10 32.66 -17.76
CA ALA A 76 -15.76 31.32 -18.26
C ALA A 76 -15.58 31.24 -19.78
N SER A 77 -16.25 32.10 -20.56
CA SER A 77 -16.18 32.07 -22.02
C SER A 77 -14.95 32.77 -22.63
N GLN A 78 -14.19 33.55 -21.85
CA GLN A 78 -13.00 34.24 -22.35
C GLN A 78 -11.77 33.33 -22.38
N GLN A 79 -10.95 33.37 -23.43
CA GLN A 79 -9.68 32.62 -23.49
C GLN A 79 -8.46 33.41 -22.97
N ASP A 80 -8.48 34.74 -23.05
CA ASP A 80 -7.37 35.58 -22.61
C ASP A 80 -7.45 35.87 -21.11
N SER A 81 -6.36 35.53 -20.41
CA SER A 81 -6.23 35.67 -18.95
C SER A 81 -6.36 37.11 -18.48
N LYS A 82 -5.82 38.09 -19.20
CA LYS A 82 -5.86 39.51 -18.80
C LYS A 82 -7.30 40.03 -18.70
N TRP A 83 -8.15 39.62 -19.65
CA TRP A 83 -9.55 40.03 -19.70
C TRP A 83 -10.40 39.32 -18.65
N ARG A 84 -10.10 38.06 -18.31
CA ARG A 84 -10.75 37.34 -17.19
C ARG A 84 -10.57 38.09 -15.86
N PHE A 85 -9.36 38.55 -15.56
CA PHE A 85 -9.06 39.30 -14.33
C PHE A 85 -9.68 40.70 -14.33
N ALA A 86 -9.66 41.42 -15.46
CA ALA A 86 -10.30 42.74 -15.57
C ALA A 86 -11.82 42.66 -15.35
N LEU A 87 -12.46 41.59 -15.84
CA LEU A 87 -13.89 41.37 -15.64
C LEU A 87 -14.23 41.06 -14.18
N ALA A 88 -13.40 40.29 -13.49
CA ALA A 88 -13.55 40.02 -12.05
C ALA A 88 -13.38 41.29 -11.19
N ALA A 89 -12.44 42.17 -11.54
CA ALA A 89 -12.26 43.45 -10.84
C ALA A 89 -13.50 44.35 -10.97
N LYS A 90 -14.08 44.44 -12.17
CA LYS A 90 -15.30 45.22 -12.40
C LYS A 90 -16.52 44.66 -11.64
N LEU A 91 -16.61 43.34 -11.49
CA LEU A 91 -17.67 42.70 -10.68
C LEU A 91 -17.58 43.08 -9.20
N ALA A 92 -16.36 43.23 -8.67
CA ALA A 92 -16.15 43.65 -7.29
C ALA A 92 -16.53 45.14 -7.10
N GLU A 93 -16.23 46.00 -8.07
CA GLU A 93 -16.62 47.42 -8.06
C GLU A 93 -18.15 47.61 -8.10
N GLU A 94 -18.86 46.76 -8.84
CA GLU A 94 -20.33 46.76 -8.93
C GLU A 94 -21.00 46.05 -7.73
N GLY A 95 -20.24 45.61 -6.73
CA GLY A 95 -20.75 45.07 -5.47
C GLY A 95 -21.16 43.60 -5.50
N PHE A 96 -20.78 42.83 -6.53
CA PHE A 96 -21.09 41.40 -6.61
C PHE A 96 -20.10 40.56 -5.79
N VAL A 97 -20.63 39.67 -4.94
CA VAL A 97 -19.82 38.76 -4.12
C VAL A 97 -19.29 37.61 -4.98
N MET A 98 -17.97 37.37 -4.93
CA MET A 98 -17.33 36.25 -5.63
C MET A 98 -17.92 34.91 -5.17
N ASN A 99 -18.07 33.97 -6.12
CA ASN A 99 -18.55 32.61 -5.85
C ASN A 99 -17.59 31.56 -6.42
N GLU A 100 -17.83 30.29 -6.09
CA GLU A 100 -16.96 29.16 -6.44
C GLU A 100 -16.69 29.04 -7.96
N VAL A 101 -17.69 29.36 -8.80
CA VAL A 101 -17.58 29.24 -10.27
C VAL A 101 -16.65 30.32 -10.85
N ILE A 102 -16.78 31.56 -10.37
CA ILE A 102 -15.92 32.68 -10.80
C ILE A 102 -14.49 32.43 -10.32
N CYS A 103 -14.31 31.99 -9.07
CA CYS A 103 -12.98 31.67 -8.53
C CYS A 103 -12.29 30.55 -9.33
N GLY A 104 -12.98 29.45 -9.64
CA GLY A 104 -12.40 28.35 -10.44
C GLY A 104 -11.99 28.77 -11.86
N SER A 105 -12.81 29.63 -12.51
CA SER A 105 -12.49 30.14 -13.83
C SER A 105 -11.30 31.10 -13.86
N LEU A 106 -11.09 31.85 -12.78
CA LEU A 106 -9.93 32.75 -12.64
C LEU A 106 -8.66 31.97 -12.34
N ILE A 107 -8.73 30.98 -11.45
CA ILE A 107 -7.59 30.12 -11.08
C ILE A 107 -7.05 29.37 -12.31
N SER A 108 -7.93 28.86 -13.17
CA SER A 108 -7.49 28.14 -14.39
C SER A 108 -6.81 29.03 -15.44
N ALA A 109 -6.96 30.36 -15.35
CA ALA A 109 -6.26 31.32 -16.22
C ALA A 109 -5.14 32.09 -15.51
N ALA A 110 -4.91 31.79 -14.23
CA ALA A 110 -3.92 32.47 -13.42
C ALA A 110 -2.54 31.86 -13.62
N ASP A 111 -1.50 32.68 -13.49
CA ASP A 111 -0.18 32.16 -13.12
C ASP A 111 -0.23 31.55 -11.71
N TRP A 112 0.76 30.71 -11.36
CA TRP A 112 0.74 29.98 -10.10
C TRP A 112 0.64 30.89 -8.86
N ALA A 113 1.25 32.08 -8.90
CA ALA A 113 1.26 33.02 -7.78
C ALA A 113 -0.14 33.63 -7.56
N LYS A 114 -0.80 34.06 -8.64
CA LYS A 114 -2.18 34.56 -8.59
C LYS A 114 -3.17 33.44 -8.29
N ALA A 115 -2.95 32.23 -8.79
CA ALA A 115 -3.79 31.05 -8.49
C ALA A 115 -3.84 30.78 -6.99
N LEU A 116 -2.67 30.75 -6.33
CA LEU A 116 -2.57 30.58 -4.88
C LEU A 116 -3.21 31.73 -4.12
N GLY A 117 -2.95 32.97 -4.53
CA GLY A 117 -3.57 34.16 -3.93
C GLY A 117 -5.10 34.09 -3.97
N LEU A 118 -5.68 33.62 -5.09
CA LEU A 118 -7.12 33.44 -5.25
C LEU A 118 -7.68 32.31 -4.37
N VAL A 119 -6.96 31.20 -4.20
CA VAL A 119 -7.37 30.11 -3.29
C VAL A 119 -7.43 30.59 -1.84
N TYR A 120 -6.41 31.32 -1.39
CA TYR A 120 -6.38 31.88 -0.04
C TYR A 120 -7.43 32.98 0.16
N ALA A 121 -7.62 33.85 -0.83
CA ALA A 121 -8.67 34.87 -0.79
C ALA A 121 -10.08 34.28 -0.75
N ALA A 122 -10.35 33.22 -1.51
CA ALA A 122 -11.64 32.52 -1.48
C ALA A 122 -11.95 31.97 -0.07
N ARG A 123 -10.94 31.45 0.64
CA ARG A 123 -11.09 30.96 2.02
C ARG A 123 -11.34 32.09 3.01
N SER A 124 -10.63 33.21 2.91
CA SER A 124 -10.87 34.40 3.74
C SER A 124 -12.29 34.97 3.54
N ALA A 125 -12.84 34.81 2.34
CA ALA A 125 -14.23 35.15 2.01
C ALA A 125 -15.27 34.09 2.45
N LYS A 126 -14.86 33.06 3.22
CA LYS A 126 -15.70 31.92 3.66
C LYS A 126 -16.33 31.11 2.51
N LEU A 127 -15.81 31.21 1.29
CA LEU A 127 -16.17 30.30 0.21
C LEU A 127 -15.53 28.95 0.51
N ARG A 128 -16.29 27.84 0.37
CA ARG A 128 -15.75 26.50 0.54
C ARG A 128 -15.01 26.13 -0.76
N PRO A 129 -13.67 26.02 -0.79
CA PRO A 129 -12.98 25.59 -1.98
C PRO A 129 -13.40 24.15 -2.28
N ASN A 130 -13.86 23.88 -3.50
CA ASN A 130 -14.25 22.54 -3.93
C ASN A 130 -13.11 21.89 -4.74
N VAL A 131 -13.28 20.62 -5.09
CA VAL A 131 -12.27 19.80 -5.79
C VAL A 131 -11.79 20.45 -7.10
N ILE A 132 -12.69 21.15 -7.81
CA ILE A 132 -12.41 21.80 -9.10
C ILE A 132 -11.44 22.98 -8.92
N ILE A 133 -11.61 23.75 -7.83
CA ILE A 133 -10.74 24.88 -7.47
C ILE A 133 -9.34 24.37 -7.10
N LEU A 134 -9.27 23.27 -6.34
CA LEU A 134 -8.00 22.65 -5.93
C LEU A 134 -7.24 22.09 -7.12
N GLY A 135 -7.90 21.34 -8.01
CA GLY A 135 -7.29 20.76 -9.21
C GLY A 135 -6.79 21.81 -10.18
N SER A 136 -7.57 22.87 -10.41
CA SER A 136 -7.15 23.98 -11.27
C SER A 136 -5.93 24.71 -10.71
N ALA A 137 -5.85 24.87 -9.38
CA ALA A 137 -4.69 25.47 -8.72
C ALA A 137 -3.44 24.59 -8.75
N LEU A 138 -3.58 23.26 -8.63
CA LEU A 138 -2.47 22.31 -8.74
C LEU A 138 -1.90 22.25 -10.16
N VAL A 139 -2.77 22.31 -11.18
CA VAL A 139 -2.36 22.42 -12.58
C VAL A 139 -1.63 23.73 -12.84
N ALA A 140 -2.14 24.86 -12.32
CA ALA A 140 -1.45 26.16 -12.43
C ALA A 140 -0.10 26.15 -11.70
N ALA A 141 0.01 25.44 -10.57
CA ALA A 141 1.24 25.27 -9.80
C ALA A 141 2.21 24.23 -10.38
N ALA A 142 1.98 23.71 -11.59
CA ALA A 142 2.82 22.68 -12.19
C ALA A 142 4.26 23.12 -12.51
N GLU A 143 4.55 24.43 -12.44
CA GLU A 143 5.90 25.01 -12.56
C GLU A 143 6.57 25.29 -11.21
N ALA A 144 5.83 25.19 -10.09
CA ALA A 144 6.28 25.53 -8.74
C ALA A 144 5.97 24.37 -7.75
N TRP A 145 6.80 23.32 -7.77
CA TRP A 145 6.56 22.05 -7.07
C TRP A 145 6.39 22.19 -5.54
N GLU A 146 7.13 23.09 -4.90
CA GLU A 146 7.05 23.35 -3.45
C GLU A 146 5.65 23.82 -3.05
N ARG A 147 5.06 24.66 -3.91
CA ARG A 147 3.72 25.23 -3.69
C ARG A 147 2.62 24.25 -4.04
N ALA A 148 2.82 23.41 -5.06
CA ALA A 148 1.92 22.29 -5.33
C ALA A 148 1.86 21.31 -4.14
N GLN A 149 3.00 21.04 -3.50
CA GLN A 149 3.08 20.21 -2.30
C GLN A 149 2.42 20.87 -1.08
N GLU A 150 2.67 22.16 -0.85
CA GLU A 150 2.02 22.94 0.20
C GLU A 150 0.48 22.92 0.02
N LEU A 151 -0.01 23.09 -1.20
CA LEU A 151 -1.45 23.06 -1.50
C LEU A 151 -2.06 21.68 -1.24
N LEU A 152 -1.33 20.60 -1.57
CA LEU A 152 -1.77 19.23 -1.31
C LEU A 152 -1.79 18.92 0.20
N GLN A 153 -0.77 19.33 0.96
CA GLN A 153 -0.75 19.20 2.42
C GLN A 153 -1.88 19.99 3.08
N ASN A 154 -2.12 21.22 2.60
CA ASN A 154 -3.21 22.05 3.06
C ASN A 154 -4.58 21.44 2.73
N SER A 155 -4.73 20.73 1.60
CA SER A 155 -5.99 20.05 1.26
C SER A 155 -6.39 18.98 2.30
N LEU A 156 -5.41 18.31 2.91
CA LEU A 156 -5.62 17.34 4.00
C LEU A 156 -6.11 18.02 5.28
N VAL A 157 -5.48 19.16 5.64
CA VAL A 157 -5.91 19.99 6.78
C VAL A 157 -7.31 20.56 6.54
N TRP A 158 -7.65 20.86 5.30
CA TRP A 158 -8.94 21.42 4.89
C TRP A 158 -10.03 20.35 4.70
N LYS A 159 -9.70 19.07 4.87
CA LYS A 159 -10.60 17.93 4.66
C LYS A 159 -11.29 17.96 3.29
N LEU A 160 -10.58 18.43 2.26
CA LEU A 160 -11.09 18.48 0.90
C LEU A 160 -10.70 17.19 0.16
N PRO A 161 -11.65 16.51 -0.50
CA PRO A 161 -11.32 15.37 -1.32
C PRO A 161 -10.46 15.81 -2.51
N VAL A 162 -9.31 15.18 -2.69
CA VAL A 162 -8.42 15.37 -3.84
C VAL A 162 -8.83 14.36 -4.91
N ASP A 163 -9.08 14.81 -6.14
CA ASP A 163 -9.37 13.91 -7.26
C ASP A 163 -8.09 13.46 -8.00
N GLU A 164 -8.27 12.51 -8.93
CA GLU A 164 -7.20 11.88 -9.70
C GLU A 164 -6.40 12.91 -10.52
N ALA A 165 -7.09 13.89 -11.11
CA ALA A 165 -6.46 14.95 -11.91
C ALA A 165 -5.61 15.89 -11.06
N SER A 166 -6.07 16.22 -9.84
CA SER A 166 -5.34 17.03 -8.87
C SER A 166 -4.04 16.35 -8.42
N PHE A 167 -4.10 15.05 -8.14
CA PHE A 167 -2.93 14.29 -7.70
C PHE A 167 -1.90 14.05 -8.83
N GLU A 168 -2.38 13.78 -10.05
CA GLU A 168 -1.53 13.67 -11.24
C GLU A 168 -0.78 14.97 -11.51
N ALA A 169 -1.46 16.12 -11.44
CA ALA A 169 -0.83 17.44 -11.60
C ALA A 169 0.27 17.68 -10.54
N ALA A 170 0.04 17.25 -9.30
CA ALA A 170 1.01 17.36 -8.21
C ALA A 170 2.27 16.49 -8.46
N ILE A 171 2.09 15.23 -8.87
CA ILE A 171 3.23 14.33 -9.19
C ILE A 171 4.01 14.85 -10.40
N LEU A 172 3.33 15.34 -11.44
CA LEU A 172 3.99 15.91 -12.62
C LEU A 172 4.80 17.17 -12.26
N ALA A 173 4.28 18.02 -11.37
CA ALA A 173 5.01 19.17 -10.84
C ALA A 173 6.29 18.74 -10.10
N GLN A 174 6.20 17.72 -9.25
CA GLN A 174 7.35 17.14 -8.52
C GLN A 174 8.38 16.52 -9.47
N GLY A 175 7.92 15.92 -10.58
CA GLY A 175 8.75 15.40 -11.65
C GLY A 175 9.60 16.44 -12.37
N ARG A 176 9.05 17.64 -12.59
CA ARG A 176 9.79 18.78 -13.16
C ARG A 176 10.82 19.35 -12.20
N GLY A 177 10.56 19.25 -10.88
CA GLY A 177 11.50 19.62 -9.82
C GLY A 177 12.60 18.59 -9.52
N ARG A 178 12.67 17.45 -10.25
CA ARG A 178 13.61 16.32 -9.99
C ARG A 178 13.52 15.71 -8.58
N ARG A 179 12.38 15.86 -7.88
CA ARG A 179 12.17 15.36 -6.50
C ARG A 179 11.38 14.05 -6.49
N TRP A 180 12.00 12.98 -6.98
CA TRP A 180 11.38 11.64 -7.06
C TRP A 180 10.98 11.08 -5.68
N GLU A 181 11.73 11.38 -4.62
CA GLU A 181 11.44 10.96 -3.25
C GLU A 181 10.10 11.51 -2.71
N ALA A 182 9.79 12.78 -3.00
CA ALA A 182 8.54 13.40 -2.55
C ALA A 182 7.31 12.82 -3.26
N ALA A 183 7.45 12.48 -4.55
CA ALA A 183 6.43 11.81 -5.34
C ALA A 183 6.16 10.38 -4.84
N LEU A 184 7.19 9.65 -4.40
CA LEU A 184 7.06 8.33 -3.80
C LEU A 184 6.44 8.39 -2.38
N ARG A 185 6.82 9.38 -1.55
CA ARG A 185 6.23 9.59 -0.22
C ARG A 185 4.74 9.96 -0.26
N GLY A 186 4.28 10.62 -1.33
CA GLY A 186 2.88 11.01 -1.51
C GLY A 186 1.90 9.85 -1.77
N GLN A 187 2.39 8.63 -2.02
CA GLN A 187 1.58 7.44 -2.38
C GLN A 187 0.62 6.94 -1.30
N ALA A 188 0.67 7.46 -0.07
CA ALA A 188 -0.10 6.92 1.06
C ALA A 188 -1.62 7.15 0.98
N VAL A 189 -2.13 7.85 -0.06
CA VAL A 189 -3.57 8.10 -0.20
C VAL A 189 -4.04 7.68 -1.60
N MET A 190 -4.70 6.52 -1.64
CA MET A 190 -5.62 6.00 -2.67
C MET A 190 -5.11 5.00 -3.72
N PHE A 191 -5.62 3.76 -3.60
CA PHE A 191 -5.76 2.82 -4.71
C PHE A 191 -7.12 2.11 -4.65
N THR A 192 -8.07 2.47 -5.52
CA THR A 192 -9.40 1.81 -5.59
C THR A 192 -9.77 1.21 -6.95
N SER A 193 -8.88 1.18 -7.97
CA SER A 193 -9.10 0.33 -9.17
C SER A 193 -7.83 -0.02 -9.97
N SER A 194 -7.96 -1.01 -10.87
CA SER A 194 -6.87 -1.62 -11.68
C SER A 194 -6.22 -0.68 -12.70
N ARG A 195 -7.00 0.05 -13.50
CA ARG A 195 -6.48 1.02 -14.50
C ARG A 195 -5.74 2.20 -13.88
N ARG A 196 -6.12 2.59 -12.66
CA ARG A 196 -5.50 3.70 -11.92
C ARG A 196 -4.08 3.38 -11.45
N LYS A 197 -3.77 2.10 -11.21
CA LYS A 197 -2.44 1.64 -10.77
C LYS A 197 -1.40 1.65 -11.89
N VAL A 198 -1.76 1.21 -13.10
CA VAL A 198 -0.87 1.22 -14.29
C VAL A 198 -0.46 2.65 -14.64
N ARG A 199 -1.42 3.58 -14.68
CA ARG A 199 -1.15 5.00 -14.98
C ARG A 199 -0.28 5.66 -13.92
N ALA A 200 -0.57 5.43 -12.63
CA ALA A 200 0.25 5.97 -11.54
C ALA A 200 1.70 5.45 -11.58
N ALA A 201 1.88 4.15 -11.86
CA ALA A 201 3.21 3.54 -12.01
C ALA A 201 3.99 4.17 -13.18
N ASN A 202 3.34 4.43 -14.32
CA ASN A 202 3.96 5.07 -15.48
C ASN A 202 4.41 6.51 -15.21
N VAL A 203 3.56 7.29 -14.54
CA VAL A 203 3.90 8.67 -14.16
C VAL A 203 5.08 8.68 -13.20
N LEU A 204 5.10 7.79 -12.20
CA LEU A 204 6.20 7.68 -11.24
C LEU A 204 7.50 7.17 -11.87
N ALA A 205 7.43 6.19 -12.76
CA ALA A 205 8.57 5.71 -13.53
C ALA A 205 9.16 6.86 -14.38
N ALA A 206 8.32 7.69 -14.98
CA ALA A 206 8.75 8.87 -15.73
C ALA A 206 9.37 9.96 -14.83
N VAL A 207 8.89 10.12 -13.59
CA VAL A 207 9.49 11.02 -12.58
C VAL A 207 10.87 10.53 -12.13
N CYS A 208 11.01 9.23 -11.82
CA CYS A 208 12.28 8.63 -11.42
C CYS A 208 13.35 8.78 -12.51
N ARG A 209 12.97 8.58 -13.78
CA ARG A 209 13.86 8.80 -14.93
C ARG A 209 14.32 10.27 -15.03
N ARG A 210 13.42 11.24 -14.86
CA ARG A 210 13.76 12.68 -14.92
C ARG A 210 14.63 13.13 -13.73
N GLY A 211 14.57 12.41 -12.62
CA GLY A 211 15.43 12.58 -11.44
C GLY A 211 16.76 11.81 -11.49
N ASP A 212 17.15 11.30 -12.66
CA ASP A 212 18.40 10.53 -12.89
C ASP A 212 18.46 9.17 -12.14
N ARG A 213 17.31 8.66 -11.73
CA ARG A 213 17.15 7.33 -11.10
C ARG A 213 16.51 6.36 -12.08
N TRP A 214 17.22 6.10 -13.17
CA TRP A 214 16.77 5.19 -14.23
C TRP A 214 16.58 3.75 -13.73
N SER A 215 17.39 3.29 -12.77
CA SER A 215 17.24 1.96 -12.16
C SER A 215 15.91 1.79 -11.43
N LEU A 216 15.50 2.80 -10.65
CA LEU A 216 14.22 2.80 -9.93
C LEU A 216 13.01 2.88 -10.89
N SER A 217 13.17 3.57 -12.02
CA SER A 217 12.16 3.59 -13.09
C SER A 217 11.93 2.19 -13.69
N LEU A 218 13.01 1.42 -13.88
CA LEU A 218 12.95 0.04 -14.38
C LEU A 218 12.43 -0.94 -13.33
N GLU A 219 12.72 -0.71 -12.04
CA GLU A 219 12.14 -1.46 -10.93
C GLU A 219 10.62 -1.27 -10.86
N LEU A 220 10.12 -0.04 -10.99
CA LEU A 220 8.69 0.24 -11.04
C LEU A 220 8.01 -0.42 -12.26
N PHE A 221 8.67 -0.44 -13.41
CA PHE A 221 8.17 -1.18 -14.58
C PHE A 221 8.16 -2.69 -14.35
N ARG A 222 9.20 -3.24 -13.71
CA ARG A 222 9.27 -4.66 -13.36
C ARG A 222 8.18 -5.04 -12.36
N ASP A 223 7.94 -4.21 -11.35
CA ASP A 223 6.87 -4.40 -10.38
C ASP A 223 5.50 -4.38 -11.06
N LEU A 224 5.31 -3.49 -12.04
CA LEU A 224 4.11 -3.46 -12.87
C LEU A 224 3.97 -4.74 -13.71
N ALA A 225 5.04 -5.17 -14.39
CA ALA A 225 5.06 -6.39 -15.21
C ALA A 225 4.86 -7.69 -14.41
N LEU A 226 5.22 -7.69 -13.12
CA LEU A 226 5.01 -8.81 -12.20
C LEU A 226 3.69 -8.70 -11.42
N SER A 227 2.96 -7.59 -11.55
CA SER A 227 1.64 -7.38 -10.95
C SER A 227 0.54 -8.04 -11.79
N ARG A 228 -0.69 -8.18 -11.23
CA ARG A 228 -1.86 -8.65 -12.01
C ARG A 228 -2.38 -7.61 -13.03
N TYR A 229 -1.61 -6.56 -13.31
CA TYR A 229 -1.98 -5.46 -14.18
C TYR A 229 -0.98 -5.39 -15.34
N ASP A 230 -1.41 -5.76 -16.53
CA ASP A 230 -0.54 -5.85 -17.70
C ASP A 230 0.04 -4.46 -18.05
N PRO A 231 1.38 -4.33 -18.19
CA PRO A 231 1.99 -3.11 -18.69
C PRO A 231 1.48 -2.78 -20.10
N ASP A 232 1.10 -1.52 -20.31
CA ASP A 232 0.68 -1.02 -21.61
C ASP A 232 1.86 -0.45 -22.42
N ALA A 233 1.60 -0.02 -23.66
CA ALA A 233 2.61 0.57 -24.53
C ALA A 233 3.34 1.78 -23.89
N VAL A 234 2.65 2.58 -23.07
CA VAL A 234 3.24 3.73 -22.37
C VAL A 234 4.23 3.27 -21.30
N SER A 235 3.90 2.18 -20.62
CA SER A 235 4.76 1.53 -19.61
C SER A 235 6.08 1.11 -20.24
N TYR A 236 6.01 0.40 -21.37
CA TYR A 236 7.20 -0.06 -22.10
C TYR A 236 8.03 1.12 -22.67
N ASN A 237 7.39 2.14 -23.24
CA ASN A 237 8.12 3.31 -23.77
C ASN A 237 8.84 4.09 -22.65
N THR A 238 8.24 4.13 -21.45
CA THR A 238 8.85 4.74 -20.26
C THR A 238 10.08 3.93 -19.81
N ALA A 239 10.00 2.60 -19.82
CA ALA A 239 11.12 1.71 -19.51
C ALA A 239 12.25 1.79 -20.55
N LEU A 240 11.94 1.88 -21.85
CA LEU A 240 12.93 2.09 -22.91
C LEU A 240 13.67 3.43 -22.73
N SER A 241 12.94 4.49 -22.37
CA SER A 241 13.53 5.79 -22.06
C SER A 241 14.45 5.72 -20.83
N ALA A 242 14.13 4.91 -19.82
CA ALA A 242 15.01 4.67 -18.68
C ALA A 242 16.25 3.86 -19.09
N CYS A 243 16.12 2.86 -19.98
CA CYS A 243 17.26 2.12 -20.52
C CYS A 243 18.23 3.03 -21.28
N GLN A 244 17.72 4.02 -22.01
CA GLN A 244 18.57 5.04 -22.64
C GLN A 244 19.33 5.85 -21.60
N THR A 245 18.67 6.38 -20.57
CA THR A 245 19.34 7.16 -19.52
C THR A 245 20.39 6.33 -18.75
N GLY A 246 20.19 5.03 -18.62
CA GLY A 246 21.12 4.11 -17.96
C GLY A 246 22.11 3.39 -18.89
N SER A 247 22.16 3.73 -20.18
CA SER A 247 22.99 3.04 -21.19
C SER A 247 22.82 1.51 -21.24
N CYS A 248 21.63 1.01 -20.89
CA CYS A 248 21.32 -0.42 -20.75
C CYS A 248 20.75 -1.02 -22.05
N TRP A 249 21.57 -1.07 -23.11
CA TRP A 249 21.14 -1.51 -24.45
C TRP A 249 20.62 -2.96 -24.50
N GLY A 250 21.18 -3.87 -23.69
CA GLY A 250 20.74 -5.27 -23.65
C GLY A 250 19.32 -5.45 -23.11
N LEU A 251 18.94 -4.66 -22.10
CA LEU A 251 17.58 -4.67 -21.55
C LEU A 251 16.60 -3.98 -22.50
N SER A 252 17.04 -2.92 -23.19
CA SER A 252 16.28 -2.26 -24.27
C SER A 252 15.88 -3.27 -25.35
N ALA A 253 16.80 -4.13 -25.78
CA ALA A 253 16.53 -5.21 -26.73
C ALA A 253 15.52 -6.25 -26.22
N GLU A 254 15.59 -6.61 -24.94
CA GLU A 254 14.66 -7.56 -24.32
C GLU A 254 13.23 -6.98 -24.25
N LEU A 255 13.09 -5.75 -23.78
CA LEU A 255 11.81 -5.05 -23.70
C LEU A 255 11.17 -4.91 -25.08
N LEU A 256 11.96 -4.61 -26.11
CA LEU A 256 11.51 -4.63 -27.49
C LEU A 256 11.05 -6.03 -27.90
N GLY A 257 11.82 -7.09 -27.63
CA GLY A 257 11.39 -8.46 -27.90
C GLY A 257 10.03 -8.81 -27.26
N GLN A 258 9.80 -8.37 -26.02
CA GLN A 258 8.53 -8.56 -25.31
C GLN A 258 7.39 -7.76 -25.94
N MET A 259 7.59 -6.46 -26.23
CA MET A 259 6.59 -5.64 -26.93
C MET A 259 6.17 -6.25 -28.27
N ARG A 260 7.11 -6.86 -29.00
CA ARG A 260 6.83 -7.57 -30.26
C ARG A 260 5.92 -8.77 -30.03
N SER A 261 6.21 -9.58 -29.01
CA SER A 261 5.42 -10.77 -28.67
C SER A 261 4.00 -10.43 -28.22
N LEU A 262 3.83 -9.26 -27.59
CA LEU A 262 2.55 -8.72 -27.14
C LEU A 262 1.86 -7.82 -28.19
N ASN A 263 2.44 -7.70 -29.38
CA ASN A 263 1.93 -6.91 -30.51
C ASN A 263 1.71 -5.41 -30.20
N TYR A 264 2.52 -4.84 -29.31
CA TYR A 264 2.52 -3.40 -29.04
C TYR A 264 3.30 -2.63 -30.10
N LYS A 265 2.76 -1.49 -30.54
CA LYS A 265 3.45 -0.56 -31.44
C LYS A 265 4.29 0.42 -30.61
N LEU A 266 5.57 0.56 -30.95
CA LEU A 266 6.40 1.65 -30.42
C LEU A 266 5.80 2.99 -30.83
N ASP A 267 6.07 4.08 -30.12
CA ASP A 267 5.87 5.43 -30.63
C ASP A 267 7.21 6.05 -31.04
N GLU A 268 7.20 7.27 -31.56
CA GLU A 268 8.42 7.99 -31.96
C GLU A 268 9.41 8.13 -30.80
N ALA A 269 8.90 8.37 -29.58
CA ALA A 269 9.70 8.49 -28.37
C ALA A 269 10.39 7.17 -27.99
N GLY A 270 9.67 6.05 -28.04
CA GLY A 270 10.19 4.72 -27.77
C GLY A 270 11.24 4.28 -28.78
N CYS A 271 11.02 4.58 -30.07
CA CYS A 271 12.01 4.31 -31.11
C CYS A 271 13.28 5.16 -30.90
N ASN A 272 13.15 6.44 -30.55
CA ASN A 272 14.29 7.32 -30.27
C ASN A 272 15.08 6.85 -29.04
N ALA A 273 14.38 6.44 -27.98
CA ALA A 273 14.99 5.92 -26.77
C ALA A 273 15.76 4.61 -27.02
N ALA A 274 15.17 3.69 -27.77
CA ALA A 274 15.82 2.45 -28.18
C ALA A 274 17.09 2.72 -29.01
N SER A 275 16.98 3.55 -30.06
CA SER A 275 18.13 3.95 -30.87
C SER A 275 19.23 4.62 -30.05
N GLY A 276 18.87 5.49 -29.11
CA GLY A 276 19.82 6.13 -28.20
C GLY A 276 20.56 5.10 -27.34
N SER A 277 19.84 4.15 -26.74
CA SER A 277 20.46 3.08 -25.94
C SER A 277 21.42 2.22 -26.77
N TYR A 278 21.07 1.88 -28.01
CA TYR A 278 21.95 1.12 -28.91
C TYR A 278 23.17 1.91 -29.37
N ALA A 279 23.04 3.23 -29.57
CA ALA A 279 24.15 4.09 -29.94
C ALA A 279 25.19 4.15 -28.81
N GLU A 280 24.74 4.27 -27.56
CA GLU A 280 25.59 4.23 -26.36
C GLU A 280 26.23 2.84 -26.14
N GLY A 281 25.54 1.77 -26.55
CA GLY A 281 26.06 0.40 -26.52
C GLY A 281 27.01 0.02 -27.67
N GLY A 282 27.25 0.92 -28.63
CA GLY A 282 28.08 0.64 -29.81
C GLY A 282 27.44 -0.30 -30.84
N CYS A 283 26.14 -0.57 -30.73
CA CYS A 283 25.36 -1.44 -31.62
C CYS A 283 24.84 -0.66 -32.84
N TRP A 284 25.74 -0.25 -33.73
CA TRP A 284 25.41 0.63 -34.85
C TRP A 284 24.46 0.00 -35.88
N GLN A 285 24.51 -1.32 -36.09
CA GLN A 285 23.57 -2.03 -36.98
C GLN A 285 22.13 -1.96 -36.44
N ASP A 286 21.92 -2.23 -35.15
CA ASP A 286 20.60 -2.18 -34.50
C ASP A 286 20.03 -0.75 -34.49
N CYS A 287 20.89 0.29 -34.40
CA CYS A 287 20.49 1.69 -34.61
C CYS A 287 19.98 1.96 -36.03
N LEU A 288 20.70 1.48 -37.05
CA LEU A 288 20.32 1.65 -38.46
C LEU A 288 19.01 0.92 -38.77
N ASP A 289 18.82 -0.25 -38.18
CA ASP A 289 17.59 -1.03 -38.30
C ASP A 289 16.39 -0.35 -37.65
N MET A 290 16.58 0.27 -36.48
CA MET A 290 15.55 1.07 -35.82
C MET A 290 15.23 2.35 -36.60
N LEU A 291 16.22 3.01 -37.20
CA LEU A 291 16.00 4.16 -38.09
C LEU A 291 15.30 3.76 -39.38
N ALA A 292 15.62 2.58 -39.95
CA ALA A 292 14.92 2.04 -41.10
C ALA A 292 13.48 1.64 -40.75
N TYR A 293 13.21 1.20 -39.52
CA TYR A 293 11.85 1.00 -39.02
C TYR A 293 11.08 2.33 -38.90
N MET A 294 11.67 3.37 -38.30
CA MET A 294 11.07 4.71 -38.21
C MET A 294 10.70 5.27 -39.60
N ARG A 295 11.58 5.13 -40.60
CA ARG A 295 11.34 5.60 -41.98
C ARG A 295 10.23 4.84 -42.72
N ARG A 296 10.05 3.55 -42.42
CA ARG A 296 9.03 2.67 -43.04
C ARG A 296 7.65 2.80 -42.38
N ARG A 297 7.60 3.34 -41.17
CA ARG A 297 6.37 3.56 -40.38
C ARG A 297 5.39 4.53 -41.02
N SER A 298 5.83 5.33 -42.00
CA SER A 298 4.99 6.25 -42.77
C SER A 298 4.02 5.56 -43.75
N GLY A 299 3.91 4.21 -43.78
CA GLY A 299 2.95 3.55 -44.68
C GLY A 299 2.76 2.02 -44.63
N SER A 300 3.23 1.26 -43.62
CA SER A 300 2.93 -0.20 -43.56
C SER A 300 3.03 -0.82 -42.15
N ASP A 301 2.19 -1.82 -41.87
CA ASP A 301 2.01 -2.56 -40.60
C ASP A 301 3.06 -3.68 -40.38
N LEU A 302 4.32 -3.45 -40.76
CA LEU A 302 5.37 -4.45 -40.58
C LEU A 302 5.98 -4.40 -39.16
N PRO A 303 6.27 -5.57 -38.54
CA PRO A 303 6.93 -5.63 -37.23
C PRO A 303 8.38 -5.13 -37.32
N PHE A 304 8.90 -4.54 -36.23
CA PHE A 304 10.28 -4.03 -36.17
C PHE A 304 11.33 -5.16 -36.21
N PRO A 305 12.54 -4.88 -36.75
CA PRO A 305 13.60 -5.88 -36.94
C PRO A 305 14.14 -6.43 -35.61
N PRO A 306 14.51 -7.73 -35.56
CA PRO A 306 15.12 -8.34 -34.37
C PRO A 306 16.58 -7.86 -34.20
N PRO A 307 17.07 -7.67 -32.96
CA PRO A 307 18.45 -7.28 -32.75
C PRO A 307 19.44 -8.39 -33.19
N GLU A 308 20.50 -8.04 -33.91
CA GLU A 308 21.51 -9.01 -34.40
C GLU A 308 22.32 -9.63 -33.25
N ARG A 309 22.52 -8.87 -32.16
CA ARG A 309 23.37 -9.24 -31.00
C ARG A 309 22.59 -9.55 -29.73
N ALA A 310 21.33 -9.95 -29.83
CA ALA A 310 20.60 -10.42 -28.66
C ALA A 310 21.15 -11.80 -28.19
N PRO A 311 21.46 -12.00 -26.89
CA PRO A 311 21.78 -13.32 -26.39
C PRO A 311 20.59 -14.27 -26.65
N ARG A 312 20.83 -15.37 -27.39
CA ARG A 312 19.80 -16.36 -27.70
C ARG A 312 19.37 -17.08 -26.41
N PHE A 313 18.25 -16.68 -25.83
CA PHE A 313 17.59 -17.42 -24.74
C PHE A 313 16.33 -18.14 -25.23
N ARG A 314 16.17 -19.38 -24.75
CA ARG A 314 15.03 -20.26 -25.04
C ARG A 314 13.86 -19.92 -24.12
N SER A 315 12.72 -19.58 -24.73
CA SER A 315 11.33 -19.56 -24.21
C SER A 315 11.00 -18.69 -22.96
N PRO A 316 9.75 -18.22 -22.80
CA PRO A 316 9.40 -17.08 -21.96
C PRO A 316 9.09 -17.42 -20.49
N ALA A 317 9.81 -18.38 -19.88
CA ALA A 317 9.56 -18.80 -18.49
C ALA A 317 10.78 -18.72 -17.56
N SER A 318 11.89 -18.11 -17.97
CA SER A 318 13.06 -17.94 -17.13
C SER A 318 13.51 -16.48 -17.10
N VAL A 319 13.08 -15.74 -16.08
CA VAL A 319 13.61 -14.42 -15.71
C VAL A 319 15.00 -14.62 -15.08
N GLY A 320 15.94 -15.13 -15.88
CA GLY A 320 17.28 -15.54 -15.45
C GLY A 320 18.40 -14.58 -15.80
N PHE A 321 18.10 -13.39 -16.35
CA PHE A 321 19.13 -12.48 -16.86
C PHE A 321 19.08 -11.04 -16.32
N LEU A 322 18.11 -10.71 -15.46
CA LEU A 322 18.07 -9.43 -14.73
C LEU A 322 19.00 -9.37 -13.50
N THR A 323 19.90 -10.34 -13.34
CA THR A 323 20.95 -10.38 -12.31
C THR A 323 22.26 -9.70 -12.74
N ALA A 324 22.32 -9.11 -13.93
CA ALA A 324 23.57 -8.64 -14.53
C ALA A 324 23.68 -7.11 -14.71
N VAL A 325 23.11 -6.33 -13.77
CA VAL A 325 23.63 -4.99 -13.48
C VAL A 325 24.37 -5.12 -12.15
N SER A 326 25.70 -5.08 -12.27
CA SER A 326 26.70 -5.41 -11.26
C SER A 326 26.44 -4.78 -9.89
N SER A 327 26.17 -5.63 -8.91
CA SER A 327 26.24 -5.35 -7.47
C SER A 327 27.59 -5.82 -6.92
N PRO A 328 28.33 -5.01 -6.12
CA PRO A 328 29.61 -5.38 -5.51
C PRO A 328 29.46 -6.38 -4.34
N VAL A 329 28.58 -7.38 -4.47
CA VAL A 329 28.23 -8.35 -3.42
C VAL A 329 28.88 -9.73 -3.65
N ALA A 330 29.49 -9.98 -4.82
CA ALA A 330 30.10 -11.27 -5.14
C ALA A 330 31.51 -11.50 -4.54
N ALA A 331 32.11 -10.50 -3.87
CA ALA A 331 33.46 -10.62 -3.30
C ALA A 331 33.49 -11.04 -1.82
N VAL A 332 32.36 -11.02 -1.10
CA VAL A 332 32.34 -11.26 0.36
C VAL A 332 32.06 -12.72 0.73
N HIS A 333 31.52 -13.54 -0.18
CA HIS A 333 31.18 -14.94 0.10
C HIS A 333 32.35 -15.95 0.01
N ARG A 334 33.60 -15.50 -0.17
CA ARG A 334 34.78 -16.38 -0.20
C ARG A 334 35.68 -16.33 1.04
N LEU A 335 35.29 -15.60 2.11
CA LEU A 335 36.12 -15.45 3.32
C LEU A 335 35.40 -15.69 4.66
N ARG A 336 34.36 -16.54 4.70
CA ARG A 336 33.77 -16.99 5.98
C ARG A 336 33.55 -18.50 5.99
N ARG A 337 34.65 -19.25 6.14
CA ARG A 337 34.68 -20.60 6.69
C ARG A 337 35.69 -20.58 7.83
N ASP A 338 35.25 -20.10 8.98
CA ASP A 338 35.71 -20.49 10.32
C ASP A 338 35.00 -19.60 11.35
N SER A 339 33.82 -20.03 11.77
CA SER A 339 33.25 -19.67 13.06
C SER A 339 32.64 -20.93 13.62
N GLY A 340 33.43 -21.65 14.41
CA GLY A 340 33.08 -22.93 14.98
C GLY A 340 31.91 -22.82 15.96
N LEU A 341 30.78 -23.41 15.58
CA LEU A 341 29.80 -23.94 16.53
C LEU A 341 30.02 -25.45 16.55
N ARG A 342 30.76 -25.92 17.56
CA ARG A 342 30.80 -27.36 17.90
C ARG A 342 29.56 -27.69 18.75
N PRO A 343 28.97 -28.88 18.59
CA PRO A 343 27.84 -29.30 19.42
C PRO A 343 28.31 -29.56 20.85
N LEU A 344 27.65 -28.94 21.83
CA LEU A 344 27.88 -29.19 23.25
C LEU A 344 27.36 -30.58 23.63
N ASN A 345 28.19 -31.29 24.41
CA ASN A 345 27.95 -32.64 24.91
C ASN A 345 26.67 -32.77 25.74
N SER A 346 26.10 -33.98 25.65
CA SER A 346 24.94 -34.51 26.37
C SER A 346 25.13 -34.51 27.91
N ALA A 347 24.65 -33.46 28.57
CA ALA A 347 23.96 -33.61 29.85
C ALA A 347 22.45 -33.62 29.54
N MET A 348 21.62 -34.38 30.27
CA MET A 348 20.17 -34.43 30.02
C MET A 348 19.57 -33.02 30.10
N ALA A 349 19.48 -32.35 28.95
CA ALA A 349 18.89 -31.03 28.85
C ALA A 349 17.40 -31.17 29.13
N LEU A 350 16.87 -30.34 30.03
CA LEU A 350 15.43 -30.20 30.20
C LEU A 350 14.80 -29.90 28.83
N PRO A 351 13.63 -30.46 28.52
CA PRO A 351 13.00 -30.24 27.23
C PRO A 351 12.71 -28.74 27.04
N ALA A 352 13.00 -28.21 25.85
CA ALA A 352 12.85 -26.78 25.58
C ALA A 352 11.39 -26.32 25.74
N VAL A 353 10.43 -27.22 25.53
CA VAL A 353 9.02 -27.03 25.88
C VAL A 353 8.67 -27.97 27.05
N PRO A 354 8.11 -27.46 28.17
CA PRO A 354 7.79 -28.29 29.33
C PRO A 354 6.77 -29.39 29.00
N PRO A 355 6.84 -30.57 29.64
CA PRO A 355 5.83 -31.62 29.48
C PRO A 355 4.44 -31.16 29.96
N LEU A 356 3.39 -31.89 29.55
CA LEU A 356 2.03 -31.67 30.04
C LEU A 356 1.97 -31.73 31.57
N ARG A 357 1.15 -30.87 32.17
CA ARG A 357 0.79 -31.01 33.58
C ARG A 357 -0.14 -32.19 33.79
N ASP A 358 -0.26 -32.63 35.05
CA ASP A 358 -1.22 -33.66 35.43
C ASP A 358 -2.65 -33.20 35.11
N SER A 359 -3.26 -33.87 34.13
CA SER A 359 -4.59 -33.59 33.61
C SER A 359 -5.70 -34.30 34.39
N GLY A 360 -5.45 -34.71 35.65
CA GLY A 360 -6.45 -35.32 36.53
C GLY A 360 -7.77 -34.56 36.60
N ILE A 361 -7.72 -33.23 36.62
CA ILE A 361 -8.92 -32.38 36.59
C ILE A 361 -9.71 -32.49 35.28
N LEU A 362 -9.03 -32.56 34.13
CA LEU A 362 -9.67 -32.73 32.83
C LEU A 362 -10.36 -34.09 32.74
N LYS A 363 -9.71 -35.14 33.27
CA LYS A 363 -10.26 -36.50 33.27
C LYS A 363 -11.57 -36.61 34.06
N GLN A 364 -11.72 -35.85 35.15
CA GLN A 364 -12.98 -35.79 35.93
C GLN A 364 -14.15 -35.24 35.10
N HIS A 365 -13.85 -34.45 34.07
CA HIS A 365 -14.83 -33.91 33.12
C HIS A 365 -14.91 -34.70 31.81
N GLY A 366 -14.31 -35.89 31.73
CA GLY A 366 -14.31 -36.70 30.51
C GLY A 366 -13.41 -36.13 29.39
N ILE A 367 -12.53 -35.18 29.71
CA ILE A 367 -11.62 -34.53 28.77
C ILE A 367 -10.26 -35.22 28.84
N SER A 368 -9.71 -35.57 27.69
CA SER A 368 -8.36 -36.12 27.57
C SER A 368 -7.42 -35.13 26.88
N LEU A 369 -6.18 -35.09 27.36
CA LEU A 369 -5.13 -34.22 26.86
C LEU A 369 -3.91 -35.06 26.50
N THR A 370 -3.43 -34.97 25.26
CA THR A 370 -2.26 -35.72 24.75
C THR A 370 -1.24 -34.76 24.17
N ALA A 371 0.05 -34.94 24.49
CA ALA A 371 1.10 -34.04 24.01
C ALA A 371 1.25 -34.14 22.48
N LEU A 372 1.47 -32.99 21.84
CA LEU A 372 2.05 -32.92 20.51
C LEU A 372 3.52 -32.57 20.67
N GLU A 373 4.39 -33.26 19.93
CA GLU A 373 5.84 -33.08 20.03
C GLU A 373 6.39 -32.30 18.83
N PRO A 374 7.28 -31.32 19.04
CA PRO A 374 7.84 -30.91 20.34
C PRO A 374 6.94 -29.94 21.16
N LEU A 375 5.87 -29.39 20.58
CA LEU A 375 5.03 -28.39 21.23
C LEU A 375 3.54 -28.54 20.87
N GLY A 376 2.69 -27.94 21.70
CA GLY A 376 1.24 -28.03 21.64
C GLY A 376 0.67 -29.28 22.34
N ALA A 377 -0.65 -29.39 22.32
CA ALA A 377 -1.36 -30.58 22.80
C ALA A 377 -2.71 -30.78 22.09
N ARG A 378 -3.18 -32.01 22.08
CA ARG A 378 -4.46 -32.45 21.54
C ARG A 378 -5.48 -32.62 22.66
N VAL A 379 -6.65 -32.04 22.48
CA VAL A 379 -7.80 -32.12 23.38
C VAL A 379 -8.89 -32.96 22.73
N ARG A 380 -9.42 -33.95 23.46
CA ARG A 380 -10.63 -34.70 23.08
C ARG A 380 -11.60 -34.75 24.25
N GLY A 381 -12.89 -34.84 23.95
CA GLY A 381 -13.96 -34.89 24.95
C GLY A 381 -14.51 -33.52 25.36
N LEU A 382 -14.03 -32.41 24.77
CA LEU A 382 -14.64 -31.09 24.89
C LEU A 382 -15.27 -30.70 23.54
N ASP A 383 -16.59 -30.48 23.53
CA ASP A 383 -17.33 -30.01 22.34
C ASP A 383 -17.44 -28.48 22.36
N LEU A 384 -16.80 -27.83 21.39
CA LEU A 384 -16.79 -26.38 21.24
C LEU A 384 -18.12 -25.80 20.73
N LYS A 385 -19.02 -26.64 20.21
CA LYS A 385 -20.40 -26.23 19.88
C LYS A 385 -21.25 -26.12 21.14
N GLY A 386 -20.83 -26.78 22.22
CA GLY A 386 -21.49 -26.75 23.52
C GLY A 386 -21.37 -25.42 24.27
N PRO A 387 -21.80 -25.41 25.54
CA PRO A 387 -21.59 -24.29 26.44
C PRO A 387 -20.11 -24.11 26.79
N GLU A 388 -19.77 -22.95 27.36
CA GLU A 388 -18.43 -22.67 27.89
C GLU A 388 -17.99 -23.78 28.88
N PRO A 389 -16.73 -24.26 28.81
CA PRO A 389 -16.19 -25.14 29.84
C PRO A 389 -16.21 -24.43 31.20
N ASN A 390 -16.29 -25.21 32.28
CA ASN A 390 -16.19 -24.62 33.62
C ASN A 390 -14.84 -23.89 33.80
N GLU A 391 -14.80 -22.98 34.77
CA GLU A 391 -13.66 -22.11 34.99
C GLU A 391 -12.35 -22.87 35.27
N GLU A 392 -12.40 -23.97 36.02
CA GLU A 392 -11.20 -24.75 36.35
C GLU A 392 -10.61 -25.45 35.12
N VAL A 393 -11.46 -26.07 34.28
CA VAL A 393 -11.07 -26.67 33.00
C VAL A 393 -10.52 -25.61 32.06
N ARG A 394 -11.24 -24.49 31.90
CA ARG A 394 -10.85 -23.38 31.02
C ARG A 394 -9.48 -22.83 31.41
N LYS A 395 -9.27 -22.53 32.69
CA LYS A 395 -7.99 -22.02 33.21
C LYS A 395 -6.87 -23.05 33.04
N PHE A 396 -7.13 -24.33 33.28
CA PHE A 396 -6.14 -25.38 33.06
C PHE A 396 -5.68 -25.42 31.59
N LEU A 397 -6.61 -25.38 30.65
CA LEU A 397 -6.32 -25.39 29.21
C LEU A 397 -5.58 -24.11 28.77
N GLU A 398 -5.95 -22.95 29.29
CA GLU A 398 -5.28 -21.67 29.01
C GLU A 398 -3.83 -21.66 29.51
N GLU A 399 -3.58 -22.19 30.71
CA GLU A 399 -2.22 -22.37 31.24
C GLU A 399 -1.40 -23.39 30.44
N GLU A 400 -2.03 -24.43 29.87
CA GLU A 400 -1.36 -25.34 28.93
C GLU A 400 -1.02 -24.66 27.60
N MET A 401 -1.91 -23.81 27.06
CA MET A 401 -1.61 -22.97 25.89
C MET A 401 -0.43 -22.04 26.17
N ALA A 402 -0.38 -21.37 27.33
CA ALA A 402 0.73 -20.50 27.71
C ALA A 402 2.08 -21.24 27.87
N ARG A 403 2.07 -22.52 28.21
CA ARG A 403 3.27 -23.35 28.46
C ARG A 403 3.74 -24.11 27.23
N ARG A 404 2.82 -24.52 26.35
CA ARG A 404 3.11 -25.39 25.20
C ARG A 404 2.76 -24.74 23.86
N GLY A 405 2.11 -23.59 23.88
CA GLY A 405 1.83 -22.74 22.74
C GLY A 405 0.41 -22.81 22.22
N PHE A 406 -0.10 -24.02 21.96
CA PHE A 406 -1.41 -24.19 21.36
C PHE A 406 -2.10 -25.50 21.74
N LEU A 407 -3.43 -25.49 21.61
CA LEU A 407 -4.28 -26.66 21.74
C LEU A 407 -5.03 -26.92 20.44
N VAL A 408 -5.14 -28.20 20.07
CA VAL A 408 -5.99 -28.67 18.97
C VAL A 408 -7.15 -29.44 19.54
N PHE A 409 -8.36 -28.99 19.25
CA PHE A 409 -9.62 -29.66 19.56
C PHE A 409 -10.03 -30.44 18.31
N GLU A 410 -9.91 -31.76 18.41
CA GLU A 410 -10.29 -32.69 17.33
C GLU A 410 -11.78 -33.04 17.41
N ASP A 411 -12.29 -33.72 16.37
CA ASP A 411 -13.67 -34.26 16.31
C ASP A 411 -14.78 -33.19 16.39
N GLN A 412 -14.48 -31.94 16.02
CA GLN A 412 -15.44 -30.83 16.09
C GLN A 412 -16.29 -30.71 14.81
N GLY A 413 -15.79 -31.15 13.66
CA GLY A 413 -16.42 -30.94 12.36
C GLY A 413 -16.46 -29.46 11.96
N VAL A 414 -17.39 -29.07 11.08
CA VAL A 414 -17.52 -27.68 10.65
C VAL A 414 -18.43 -26.92 11.62
N LEU A 415 -17.85 -26.02 12.42
CA LEU A 415 -18.56 -25.02 13.22
C LEU A 415 -19.21 -23.98 12.31
N THR A 416 -20.37 -23.48 12.74
CA THR A 416 -20.94 -22.22 12.26
C THR A 416 -20.09 -21.04 12.70
N GLY A 417 -20.28 -19.90 12.04
CA GLY A 417 -19.52 -18.69 12.39
C GLY A 417 -19.74 -18.24 13.84
N ASP A 418 -20.98 -18.34 14.33
CA ASP A 418 -21.32 -17.95 15.70
C ASP A 418 -20.80 -18.95 16.74
N GLU A 419 -20.75 -20.24 16.42
CA GLU A 419 -20.10 -21.25 17.26
C GLU A 419 -18.60 -20.99 17.41
N GLN A 420 -17.89 -20.71 16.32
CA GLN A 420 -16.46 -20.41 16.39
C GLN A 420 -16.19 -19.13 17.20
N VAL A 421 -16.97 -18.07 16.97
CA VAL A 421 -16.84 -16.80 17.71
C VAL A 421 -17.07 -17.03 19.20
N ARG A 422 -18.13 -17.74 19.59
CA ARG A 422 -18.40 -18.10 20.98
C ARG A 422 -17.27 -18.93 21.60
N ALA A 423 -16.80 -19.95 20.89
CA ALA A 423 -15.70 -20.80 21.37
C ALA A 423 -14.40 -20.03 21.57
N SER A 424 -14.19 -18.96 20.80
CA SER A 424 -13.03 -18.09 20.92
C SER A 424 -13.12 -17.16 22.14
N GLU A 425 -14.33 -16.79 22.56
CA GLU A 425 -14.58 -15.99 23.78
C GLU A 425 -14.32 -16.76 25.08
N PHE A 426 -14.02 -18.07 25.01
CA PHE A 426 -13.63 -18.86 26.18
C PHE A 426 -12.25 -18.45 26.72
N TRP A 427 -11.42 -17.79 25.91
CA TRP A 427 -10.01 -17.58 26.22
C TRP A 427 -9.69 -16.11 26.47
N GLY A 428 -8.58 -15.84 27.15
CA GLY A 428 -7.97 -14.52 27.24
C GLY A 428 -8.90 -13.43 27.76
N GLY A 429 -8.99 -12.32 27.02
CA GLY A 429 -9.84 -11.19 27.36
C GLY A 429 -11.34 -11.43 27.22
N ARG A 430 -11.76 -12.62 26.73
CA ARG A 430 -13.16 -13.04 26.57
C ARG A 430 -14.02 -12.09 25.72
N GLU A 431 -13.36 -11.28 24.91
CA GLU A 431 -13.97 -10.29 24.02
C GLU A 431 -13.32 -10.43 22.65
N ILE A 432 -14.14 -10.63 21.63
CA ILE A 432 -13.66 -10.72 20.25
C ILE A 432 -13.27 -9.33 19.75
N HIS A 433 -12.06 -9.24 19.21
CA HIS A 433 -11.57 -8.03 18.59
C HIS A 433 -11.12 -8.32 17.17
N SER A 434 -11.84 -7.80 16.18
CA SER A 434 -11.57 -8.04 14.76
C SER A 434 -11.17 -6.74 14.08
N THR A 435 -9.99 -6.73 13.48
CA THR A 435 -9.40 -5.55 12.82
C THR A 435 -9.25 -5.75 11.30
N HIS A 436 -9.61 -6.94 10.81
CA HIS A 436 -9.42 -7.36 9.45
C HIS A 436 -10.60 -6.99 8.53
N GLY A 437 -10.34 -6.94 7.23
CA GLY A 437 -11.40 -6.88 6.22
C GLY A 437 -12.27 -8.14 6.23
N VAL A 438 -13.58 -7.98 6.04
CA VAL A 438 -14.53 -9.10 6.03
C VAL A 438 -14.75 -9.57 4.60
N HIS A 439 -14.35 -10.81 4.30
CA HIS A 439 -14.65 -11.42 3.02
C HIS A 439 -16.17 -11.64 2.88
N PRO A 440 -16.79 -11.45 1.69
CA PRO A 440 -18.24 -11.65 1.52
C PRO A 440 -18.76 -13.06 1.89
N GLN A 441 -17.89 -14.07 1.87
CA GLN A 441 -18.21 -15.45 2.28
C GLN A 441 -17.83 -15.76 3.74
N ALA A 442 -17.41 -14.77 4.53
CA ALA A 442 -17.19 -14.98 5.96
C ALA A 442 -18.53 -15.29 6.64
N PRO A 443 -18.63 -16.39 7.42
CA PRO A 443 -19.91 -16.77 8.04
C PRO A 443 -20.30 -15.89 9.23
N ASN A 444 -19.40 -15.03 9.71
CA ASN A 444 -19.64 -14.02 10.73
C ASN A 444 -18.70 -12.81 10.46
N ARG A 445 -19.12 -11.59 10.84
CA ARG A 445 -18.31 -10.37 10.68
C ARG A 445 -16.95 -10.43 11.40
N HIS A 446 -16.85 -11.25 12.44
CA HIS A 446 -15.65 -11.40 13.25
C HIS A 446 -14.69 -12.48 12.73
N ILE A 447 -15.09 -13.22 11.70
CA ILE A 447 -14.28 -14.26 11.09
C ILE A 447 -13.47 -13.70 9.94
N PHE A 448 -12.15 -13.74 10.11
CA PHE A 448 -11.21 -13.51 9.04
C PHE A 448 -11.05 -14.79 8.22
N ARG A 449 -11.81 -14.87 7.13
CA ARG A 449 -11.82 -16.04 6.23
C ARG A 449 -10.64 -16.00 5.27
N LEU A 450 -9.71 -16.93 5.47
CA LEU A 450 -8.46 -17.09 4.72
C LEU A 450 -8.57 -18.23 3.70
N SER A 451 -7.96 -18.04 2.54
CA SER A 451 -7.94 -19.02 1.45
C SER A 451 -6.70 -18.85 0.56
N ASN A 452 -6.41 -19.85 -0.28
CA ASN A 452 -5.53 -19.70 -1.43
C ASN A 452 -6.27 -19.31 -2.73
N ASP A 453 -7.57 -19.03 -2.62
CA ASP A 453 -8.44 -18.53 -3.69
C ASP A 453 -9.22 -17.29 -3.23
N SER A 454 -8.98 -16.18 -3.93
CA SER A 454 -9.60 -14.89 -3.67
C SER A 454 -11.12 -14.86 -3.85
N ALA A 455 -11.70 -15.85 -4.54
CA ALA A 455 -13.14 -15.96 -4.68
C ALA A 455 -13.84 -16.42 -3.40
N VAL A 456 -13.13 -17.09 -2.49
CA VAL A 456 -13.72 -17.73 -1.29
C VAL A 456 -13.04 -17.33 0.02
N GLY A 457 -11.95 -16.56 -0.02
CA GLY A 457 -11.29 -16.02 1.17
C GLY A 457 -10.16 -15.06 0.82
N ILE A 458 -9.59 -14.45 1.85
CA ILE A 458 -8.49 -13.50 1.72
C ILE A 458 -7.17 -14.27 1.54
N VAL A 459 -6.37 -13.84 0.55
CA VAL A 459 -5.15 -14.53 0.10
C VAL A 459 -3.89 -13.79 0.53
N GLY A 460 -2.76 -14.50 0.60
CA GLY A 460 -1.43 -13.88 0.78
C GLY A 460 -1.09 -13.43 2.20
N VAL A 461 -1.84 -13.88 3.21
CA VAL A 461 -1.70 -13.45 4.61
C VAL A 461 -0.70 -14.32 5.37
N GLY A 462 0.20 -13.69 6.13
CA GLY A 462 1.08 -14.36 7.08
C GLY A 462 2.19 -15.28 6.52
N PRO A 463 2.89 -14.95 5.41
CA PRO A 463 3.99 -15.78 4.90
C PRO A 463 5.31 -15.62 5.71
N GLN A 464 5.47 -14.54 6.47
CA GLN A 464 6.61 -14.35 7.38
C GLN A 464 6.26 -14.74 8.82
N TRP A 465 7.27 -14.97 9.67
CA TRP A 465 7.06 -15.16 11.10
C TRP A 465 6.41 -13.93 11.72
N HIS A 466 5.28 -14.15 12.40
CA HIS A 466 4.50 -13.09 13.01
C HIS A 466 3.70 -13.57 14.22
N ASN A 467 3.15 -12.57 14.92
CA ASN A 467 2.09 -12.67 15.91
C ASN A 467 0.94 -11.80 15.42
N ASP A 468 -0.30 -12.25 15.61
CA ASP A 468 -1.44 -11.48 15.14
C ASP A 468 -1.64 -10.23 16.03
N GLY A 469 -1.98 -9.10 15.41
CA GLY A 469 -2.25 -7.86 16.14
C GLY A 469 -1.02 -7.03 16.51
N SER A 470 0.11 -7.21 15.82
CA SER A 470 1.34 -6.41 16.04
C SER A 470 1.17 -4.90 15.84
N PHE A 471 0.06 -4.46 15.26
CA PHE A 471 -0.31 -3.07 15.07
C PHE A 471 -1.24 -2.51 16.16
N GLU A 472 -1.67 -3.33 17.12
CA GLU A 472 -2.53 -2.98 18.25
C GLU A 472 -1.71 -2.82 19.53
N VAL A 473 -1.99 -1.81 20.33
CA VAL A 473 -1.39 -1.65 21.69
C VAL A 473 -1.75 -2.83 22.59
N GLY A 474 -2.99 -3.32 22.46
CA GLY A 474 -3.46 -4.54 23.09
C GLY A 474 -3.36 -5.72 22.11
N VAL A 475 -2.14 -6.18 21.83
CA VAL A 475 -1.88 -7.38 21.00
C VAL A 475 -2.80 -8.51 21.43
N PHE A 476 -3.45 -9.20 20.49
CA PHE A 476 -4.39 -10.27 20.81
C PHE A 476 -3.78 -11.31 21.75
N SER A 477 -4.55 -11.75 22.74
CA SER A 477 -4.08 -12.80 23.67
C SER A 477 -4.11 -14.17 23.03
N HIS A 478 -5.21 -14.47 22.33
CA HIS A 478 -5.45 -15.76 21.70
C HIS A 478 -5.95 -15.57 20.26
N VAL A 479 -5.66 -16.58 19.44
CA VAL A 479 -6.15 -16.68 18.07
C VAL A 479 -6.77 -18.05 17.87
N GLY A 480 -8.00 -18.08 17.36
CA GLY A 480 -8.71 -19.30 17.01
C GLY A 480 -8.66 -19.56 15.51
N TYR A 481 -8.20 -20.74 15.12
CA TYR A 481 -8.25 -21.25 13.75
C TYR A 481 -9.28 -22.37 13.67
N HIS A 482 -10.19 -22.29 12.71
CA HIS A 482 -11.07 -23.40 12.35
C HIS A 482 -10.76 -23.82 10.92
N ILE A 483 -10.32 -25.06 10.78
CA ILE A 483 -9.90 -25.62 9.50
C ILE A 483 -11.11 -26.18 8.77
N VAL A 484 -11.73 -25.34 7.93
CA VAL A 484 -12.96 -25.71 7.20
C VAL A 484 -12.67 -26.67 6.05
N ARG A 485 -11.52 -26.48 5.37
CA ARG A 485 -11.06 -27.38 4.32
C ARG A 485 -9.54 -27.39 4.26
N VAL A 486 -8.98 -28.59 4.38
CA VAL A 486 -7.56 -28.87 4.18
C VAL A 486 -7.27 -29.00 2.67
N PRO A 487 -6.22 -28.34 2.16
CA PRO A 487 -5.70 -28.55 0.82
C PRO A 487 -5.05 -29.95 0.64
N GLU A 488 -5.14 -30.49 -0.57
CA GLU A 488 -4.70 -31.85 -0.91
C GLU A 488 -3.16 -32.06 -0.87
N HIS A 489 -2.35 -31.00 -0.99
CA HIS A 489 -0.88 -31.13 -1.15
C HIS A 489 -0.04 -30.35 -0.12
N GLY A 490 -0.43 -30.32 1.16
CA GLY A 490 0.28 -29.55 2.22
C GLY A 490 -0.34 -28.18 2.46
N GLY A 491 0.36 -27.17 3.00
CA GLY A 491 -0.27 -25.88 3.33
C GLY A 491 -0.62 -25.73 4.82
N ASN A 492 0.26 -26.31 5.63
CA ASN A 492 0.24 -26.32 7.08
C ASN A 492 0.47 -24.90 7.63
N THR A 493 0.26 -24.73 8.93
CA THR A 493 0.87 -23.62 9.67
C THR A 493 2.04 -24.14 10.48
N GLN A 494 3.09 -23.34 10.51
CA GLN A 494 4.25 -23.56 11.35
C GLN A 494 4.12 -22.72 12.61
N PHE A 495 4.41 -23.34 13.75
CA PHE A 495 4.37 -22.72 15.08
C PHE A 495 5.74 -22.87 15.74
N VAL A 496 6.20 -21.81 16.41
CA VAL A 496 7.46 -21.80 17.17
C VAL A 496 7.21 -21.22 18.55
N HIS A 497 7.63 -21.94 19.59
CA HIS A 497 7.51 -21.48 20.97
C HIS A 497 8.54 -20.37 21.25
N GLN A 498 8.07 -19.16 21.48
CA GLN A 498 8.91 -17.96 21.62
C GLN A 498 9.76 -17.93 22.89
N GLY A 499 9.25 -18.46 24.01
CA GLY A 499 10.05 -18.63 25.23
C GLY A 499 11.20 -19.63 25.08
N ALA A 500 10.97 -20.73 24.36
CA ALA A 500 12.03 -21.70 24.05
C ALA A 500 13.05 -21.15 23.06
N ALA A 501 12.61 -20.35 22.09
CA ALA A 501 13.49 -19.61 21.21
C ALA A 501 14.36 -18.60 22.00
N PHE A 502 13.80 -17.91 22.99
CA PHE A 502 14.57 -17.03 23.87
C PHE A 502 15.65 -17.80 24.65
N ASP A 503 15.30 -18.95 25.24
CA ASP A 503 16.26 -19.77 25.99
C ASP A 503 17.38 -20.34 25.11
N ALA A 504 17.12 -20.52 23.81
CA ALA A 504 18.12 -20.94 22.83
C ALA A 504 19.09 -19.82 22.39
N LEU A 505 18.79 -18.56 22.70
CA LEU A 505 19.71 -17.45 22.42
C LEU A 505 20.92 -17.51 23.36
N PRO A 506 22.13 -17.18 22.87
CA PRO A 506 23.27 -16.91 23.73
C PRO A 506 22.97 -15.81 24.78
N PRO A 507 23.52 -15.88 26.00
CA PRO A 507 23.23 -14.92 27.07
C PRO A 507 23.43 -13.45 26.67
N GLU A 508 24.46 -13.16 25.88
CA GLU A 508 24.74 -11.81 25.37
C GLU A 508 23.63 -11.30 24.43
N LYS A 509 23.03 -12.18 23.62
CA LYS A 509 21.89 -11.83 22.78
C LYS A 509 20.61 -11.69 23.59
N GLN A 510 20.43 -12.50 24.63
CA GLN A 510 19.30 -12.34 25.55
C GLN A 510 19.32 -10.97 26.23
N GLU A 511 20.48 -10.52 26.70
CA GLU A 511 20.65 -9.19 27.30
C GLU A 511 20.43 -8.08 26.28
N TYR A 512 21.08 -8.15 25.12
CA TYR A 512 20.94 -7.16 24.06
C TYR A 512 19.48 -7.02 23.59
N TRP A 513 18.80 -8.12 23.28
CA TRP A 513 17.42 -8.10 22.79
C TRP A 513 16.42 -7.65 23.85
N SER A 514 16.74 -7.84 25.14
CA SER A 514 15.92 -7.31 26.25
C SER A 514 15.88 -5.78 26.29
N ARG A 515 16.75 -5.09 25.55
CA ARG A 515 16.76 -3.62 25.42
C ARG A 515 16.07 -3.11 24.16
N LEU A 516 15.62 -4.01 23.28
CA LEU A 516 15.06 -3.64 21.99
C LEU A 516 13.54 -3.48 22.05
N VAL A 517 13.04 -2.47 21.34
CA VAL A 517 11.61 -2.18 21.19
C VAL A 517 11.30 -2.00 19.71
N SER A 518 10.48 -2.88 19.15
CA SER A 518 10.02 -2.80 17.77
C SER A 518 8.99 -1.69 17.58
N VAL A 519 9.00 -1.06 16.41
CA VAL A 519 8.03 -0.03 15.99
C VAL A 519 7.23 -0.57 14.80
N ASN A 520 5.91 -0.62 14.93
CA ASN A 520 5.05 -1.02 13.82
C ASN A 520 5.08 0.02 12.68
N ALA A 521 5.26 -0.42 11.43
CA ALA A 521 5.37 0.45 10.26
C ALA A 521 4.09 1.23 9.94
N THR A 522 2.92 0.74 10.34
CA THR A 522 1.63 1.38 10.02
C THR A 522 1.13 2.23 11.17
N SER A 523 1.03 1.63 12.35
CA SER A 523 0.39 2.27 13.50
C SER A 523 1.38 3.01 14.39
N GLY A 524 2.69 2.77 14.24
CA GLY A 524 3.72 3.29 15.14
C GLY A 524 3.71 2.64 16.52
N VAL A 525 2.87 1.62 16.76
CA VAL A 525 2.79 0.92 18.06
C VAL A 525 4.16 0.35 18.43
N LEU A 526 4.51 0.50 19.70
CA LEU A 526 5.77 0.08 20.29
C LEU A 526 5.58 -1.23 21.07
N HIS A 527 6.35 -2.26 20.71
CA HIS A 527 6.32 -3.54 21.39
C HIS A 527 7.73 -4.00 21.78
N PRO A 528 7.94 -4.54 23.00
CA PRO A 528 9.21 -5.13 23.38
C PRO A 528 9.59 -6.27 22.43
N VAL A 529 10.88 -6.38 22.09
CA VAL A 529 11.41 -7.55 21.38
C VAL A 529 11.56 -8.75 22.32
N VAL A 530 11.62 -8.52 23.63
CA VAL A 530 11.59 -9.56 24.67
C VAL A 530 10.58 -9.15 25.75
N HIS A 531 9.62 -10.01 26.04
CA HIS A 531 8.61 -9.77 27.07
C HIS A 531 8.52 -10.92 28.07
N ASP A 532 7.93 -10.64 29.24
CA ASP A 532 7.52 -11.66 30.19
C ASP A 532 6.09 -12.13 29.88
N HIS A 533 5.92 -13.43 29.68
CA HIS A 533 4.59 -13.98 29.43
C HIS A 533 3.70 -13.89 30.68
N PRO A 534 2.47 -13.34 30.61
CA PRO A 534 1.62 -13.08 31.77
C PRO A 534 1.25 -14.33 32.57
N ILE A 535 1.03 -15.45 31.88
CA ILE A 535 0.57 -16.70 32.49
C ILE A 535 1.75 -17.59 32.87
N SER A 536 2.63 -17.94 31.92
CA SER A 536 3.77 -18.83 32.18
C SER A 536 4.95 -18.16 32.89
N GLY A 537 5.03 -16.83 32.91
CA GLY A 537 6.16 -16.07 33.47
C GLY A 537 7.47 -16.20 32.67
N ARG A 538 7.44 -16.86 31.51
CA ARG A 538 8.64 -17.13 30.71
C ARG A 538 8.98 -15.93 29.84
N ARG A 539 10.24 -15.50 29.88
CA ARG A 539 10.78 -14.51 28.93
C ARG A 539 10.72 -15.07 27.52
N SER A 540 10.20 -14.28 26.59
CA SER A 540 9.87 -14.72 25.24
C SER A 540 10.23 -13.65 24.22
N VAL A 541 10.81 -14.06 23.09
CA VAL A 541 11.07 -13.15 21.97
C VAL A 541 9.77 -12.78 21.25
N TYR A 542 9.67 -11.59 20.69
CA TYR A 542 8.49 -11.11 19.97
C TYR A 542 8.90 -10.14 18.86
N LEU A 543 8.68 -10.52 17.60
CA LEU A 543 8.97 -9.64 16.46
C LEU A 543 8.14 -10.03 15.24
N HIS A 544 7.48 -9.05 14.61
CA HIS A 544 6.70 -9.25 13.39
C HIS A 544 7.54 -8.91 12.16
N LEU A 545 8.01 -9.92 11.43
CA LEU A 545 8.95 -9.74 10.31
C LEU A 545 8.35 -9.07 9.06
N GLY A 546 7.02 -9.03 8.94
CA GLY A 546 6.31 -8.35 7.84
C GLY A 546 5.91 -6.89 8.09
N MET A 547 5.90 -6.41 9.33
CA MET A 547 5.28 -5.13 9.72
C MET A 547 6.15 -4.26 10.64
N THR A 548 7.35 -4.73 11.04
CA THR A 548 8.27 -3.92 11.84
C THR A 548 8.90 -2.86 10.95
N GLY A 549 8.61 -1.57 11.20
CA GLY A 549 9.14 -0.44 10.44
C GLY A 549 10.47 0.09 10.98
N GLY A 550 10.74 -0.11 12.26
CA GLY A 550 12.00 0.29 12.92
C GLY A 550 12.18 -0.46 14.24
N ILE A 551 13.37 -0.37 14.83
CA ILE A 551 13.67 -0.91 16.16
C ILE A 551 14.43 0.16 16.94
N LEU A 552 13.95 0.44 18.15
CA LEU A 552 14.64 1.27 19.13
C LEU A 552 15.52 0.38 20.01
N GLU A 553 16.74 0.80 20.26
CA GLU A 553 17.60 0.26 21.32
C GLU A 553 17.68 1.26 22.46
N LYS A 554 17.47 0.77 23.69
CA LYS A 554 17.79 1.51 24.91
C LYS A 554 19.28 1.44 25.23
N ALA A 555 19.90 2.60 25.47
CA ALA A 555 21.28 2.70 25.92
C ALA A 555 21.48 2.10 27.33
N GLU A 556 22.65 1.53 27.56
CA GLU A 556 23.07 1.03 28.86
C GLU A 556 23.13 2.16 29.90
N GLY A 557 22.42 2.01 31.02
CA GLY A 557 22.49 2.94 32.16
C GLY A 557 21.78 4.30 31.99
N ALA A 558 21.27 4.65 30.81
CA ALA A 558 20.58 5.92 30.55
C ALA A 558 19.18 5.71 29.96
N ASN A 559 18.24 6.64 30.19
CA ASN A 559 16.92 6.66 29.52
C ASN A 559 17.00 7.31 28.14
N GLU A 560 17.99 6.89 27.36
CA GLU A 560 18.22 7.33 26.00
C GLU A 560 17.95 6.16 25.05
N PHE A 561 17.37 6.48 23.90
CA PHE A 561 17.01 5.52 22.88
C PHE A 561 17.64 5.93 21.57
N ARG A 562 18.06 4.95 20.78
CA ARG A 562 18.48 5.18 19.39
C ARG A 562 17.69 4.28 18.45
N LEU A 563 17.43 4.76 17.24
CA LEU A 563 16.96 3.90 16.16
C LEU A 563 18.14 3.06 15.65
N LEU A 564 17.89 1.77 15.41
CA LEU A 564 18.85 0.90 14.76
C LEU A 564 19.07 1.35 13.31
N GLU A 565 20.32 1.24 12.85
CA GLU A 565 20.69 1.47 11.46
C GLU A 565 20.33 0.28 10.57
N GLU A 566 20.40 0.46 9.24
CA GLU A 566 19.96 -0.52 8.24
C GLU A 566 20.58 -1.92 8.43
N GLU A 567 21.89 -1.97 8.68
CA GLU A 567 22.61 -3.24 8.92
C GLU A 567 22.15 -3.91 10.22
N GLU A 568 21.95 -3.12 11.28
CA GLU A 568 21.59 -3.61 12.61
C GLU A 568 20.16 -4.17 12.65
N ILE A 569 19.17 -3.43 12.11
CA ILE A 569 17.79 -3.93 12.02
C ILE A 569 17.72 -5.16 11.10
N SER A 570 18.52 -5.19 10.03
CA SER A 570 18.60 -6.37 9.17
C SER A 570 19.13 -7.58 9.91
N ASP A 571 20.19 -7.41 10.70
CA ASP A 571 20.81 -8.50 11.46
C ASP A 571 19.91 -9.01 12.58
N VAL A 572 19.16 -8.14 13.27
CA VAL A 572 18.14 -8.54 14.24
C VAL A 572 17.06 -9.38 13.56
N CYS A 573 16.49 -8.91 12.44
CA CYS A 573 15.43 -9.62 11.73
C CYS A 573 15.91 -10.97 11.15
N ARG A 574 17.12 -11.03 10.57
CA ARG A 574 17.72 -12.28 10.08
C ARG A 574 17.98 -13.26 11.20
N THR A 575 18.59 -12.79 12.30
CA THR A 575 18.84 -13.62 13.49
C THR A 575 17.52 -14.16 14.06
N TYR A 576 16.47 -13.34 14.13
CA TYR A 576 15.15 -13.77 14.60
C TYR A 576 14.56 -14.86 13.69
N ASN A 577 14.60 -14.65 12.37
CA ASN A 577 14.14 -15.67 11.42
C ASN A 577 14.94 -16.98 11.54
N GLU A 578 16.26 -16.90 11.63
CA GLU A 578 17.14 -18.06 11.80
C GLU A 578 16.89 -18.80 13.11
N LEU A 579 16.72 -18.06 14.22
CA LEU A 579 16.41 -18.60 15.54
C LEU A 579 15.10 -19.41 15.52
N LEU A 580 14.05 -18.87 14.92
CA LEU A 580 12.77 -19.55 14.83
C LEU A 580 12.86 -20.78 13.90
N ASN A 581 13.56 -20.66 12.78
CA ASN A 581 13.79 -21.79 11.87
C ASN A 581 14.67 -22.88 12.49
N ALA A 582 15.62 -22.54 13.36
CA ALA A 582 16.46 -23.52 14.05
C ALA A 582 15.66 -24.41 15.02
N GLY A 583 14.44 -24.00 15.41
CA GLY A 583 13.60 -24.75 16.33
C GLY A 583 12.99 -26.04 15.79
N PHE A 584 13.04 -26.27 14.47
CA PHE A 584 12.46 -27.48 13.89
C PHE A 584 13.33 -28.72 14.11
N PRO A 585 12.73 -29.90 14.32
CA PRO A 585 13.46 -31.16 14.52
C PRO A 585 14.42 -31.56 13.38
N ASP A 586 14.07 -31.27 12.13
CA ASP A 586 14.92 -31.51 10.96
C ASP A 586 16.21 -30.65 10.96
N ARG A 587 16.23 -29.60 11.78
CA ARG A 587 17.40 -28.73 12.01
C ARG A 587 18.07 -28.95 13.37
N GLY A 588 17.67 -29.99 14.10
CA GLY A 588 18.19 -30.33 15.42
C GLY A 588 17.55 -29.54 16.57
N GLY A 589 16.52 -28.72 16.31
CA GLY A 589 15.75 -28.04 17.33
C GLY A 589 14.61 -28.89 17.92
N ASN A 590 13.99 -28.38 18.98
CA ASN A 590 12.91 -29.06 19.69
C ASN A 590 11.87 -28.06 20.24
N TYR A 591 11.60 -26.99 19.50
CA TYR A 591 10.65 -25.95 19.92
C TYR A 591 9.86 -25.33 18.76
N ALA A 592 9.83 -26.00 17.61
CA ALA A 592 8.98 -25.66 16.47
C ALA A 592 8.29 -26.90 15.89
N ILE A 593 7.10 -26.71 15.34
CA ILE A 593 6.33 -27.76 14.66
C ILE A 593 5.68 -27.20 13.39
N SER A 594 5.70 -27.99 12.31
CA SER A 594 4.78 -27.77 11.18
C SER A 594 3.58 -28.67 11.39
N TYR A 595 2.45 -28.09 11.78
CA TYR A 595 1.28 -28.86 12.16
C TYR A 595 0.42 -29.19 10.93
N PRO A 596 0.29 -30.48 10.55
CA PRO A 596 -0.61 -30.89 9.48
C PRO A 596 -2.05 -30.90 9.98
N TYR A 597 -2.92 -30.24 9.23
CA TYR A 597 -4.31 -30.10 9.59
C TYR A 597 -5.15 -31.33 9.25
N GLN A 598 -6.26 -31.49 9.97
CA GLN A 598 -7.42 -32.27 9.55
C GLN A 598 -8.64 -31.37 9.34
N ASP A 599 -9.57 -31.82 8.49
CA ASP A 599 -10.84 -31.13 8.28
C ASP A 599 -11.62 -31.07 9.59
N GLY A 600 -12.05 -29.86 9.97
CA GLY A 600 -12.79 -29.59 11.19
C GLY A 600 -11.93 -29.38 12.43
N ASP A 601 -10.60 -29.43 12.34
CA ASP A 601 -9.73 -29.07 13.47
C ASP A 601 -10.02 -27.63 13.94
N CYS A 602 -10.17 -27.47 15.26
CA CYS A 602 -10.21 -26.17 15.92
C CYS A 602 -8.92 -25.99 16.72
N ILE A 603 -8.10 -25.02 16.36
CA ILE A 603 -6.81 -24.76 16.99
C ILE A 603 -6.89 -23.42 17.70
N PHE A 604 -6.53 -23.39 18.98
CA PHE A 604 -6.38 -22.14 19.72
C PHE A 604 -4.92 -21.99 20.13
N ILE A 605 -4.34 -20.84 19.81
CA ILE A 605 -2.98 -20.50 20.19
C ILE A 605 -3.00 -19.45 21.29
N ASP A 606 -2.01 -19.51 22.17
CA ASP A 606 -1.57 -18.34 22.93
C ASP A 606 -0.64 -17.53 22.01
N ASN A 607 -1.12 -16.35 21.61
CA ASN A 607 -0.45 -15.49 20.63
C ASN A 607 0.79 -14.80 21.19
N TRP A 608 0.96 -14.77 22.52
CA TRP A 608 2.12 -14.23 23.21
C TRP A 608 3.18 -15.33 23.41
N ALA A 609 2.78 -16.60 23.53
CA ALA A 609 3.71 -17.73 23.61
C ALA A 609 4.26 -18.19 22.25
N ILE A 610 3.56 -17.93 21.15
CA ILE A 610 3.85 -18.53 19.83
C ILE A 610 3.96 -17.50 18.71
N ALA A 611 5.03 -17.63 17.92
CA ALA A 611 5.10 -17.04 16.58
C ALA A 611 4.64 -18.08 15.54
N HIS A 612 3.96 -17.63 14.49
CA HIS A 612 3.47 -18.51 13.44
C HIS A 612 3.69 -17.96 12.04
N ARG A 613 3.62 -18.86 11.05
CA ARG A 613 3.53 -18.52 9.63
C ARG A 613 2.85 -19.64 8.83
N ALA A 614 2.19 -19.27 7.75
CA ALA A 614 1.72 -20.23 6.77
C ALA A 614 2.90 -20.76 5.93
N THR A 615 2.88 -22.03 5.55
CA THR A 615 3.93 -22.55 4.65
C THR A 615 3.75 -22.01 3.23
N ALA A 616 4.80 -22.08 2.41
CA ALA A 616 4.76 -21.58 1.03
C ALA A 616 3.64 -22.23 0.21
N GLU A 617 3.37 -23.51 0.46
CA GLU A 617 2.31 -24.29 -0.18
C GLU A 617 0.92 -23.72 0.15
N ALA A 618 0.71 -23.14 1.34
CA ALA A 618 -0.57 -22.54 1.72
C ALA A 618 -0.95 -21.33 0.84
N HIS A 619 0.02 -20.77 0.10
CA HIS A 619 -0.17 -19.65 -0.82
C HIS A 619 -0.17 -20.07 -2.30
N ALA A 620 0.04 -21.36 -2.58
CA ALA A 620 0.07 -21.87 -3.95
C ALA A 620 -1.34 -21.95 -4.55
N ASP A 621 -1.40 -21.87 -5.89
CA ASP A 621 -2.65 -21.90 -6.66
C ASP A 621 -3.47 -23.15 -6.32
N LYS A 622 -4.79 -22.99 -6.08
CA LYS A 622 -5.71 -24.09 -5.78
C LYS A 622 -5.68 -25.23 -6.80
N ALA A 623 -5.34 -24.97 -8.06
CA ALA A 623 -5.23 -25.99 -9.10
C ALA A 623 -4.03 -26.92 -8.89
N LYS A 624 -2.99 -26.43 -8.19
CA LYS A 624 -1.79 -27.21 -7.85
C LYS A 624 -1.83 -27.74 -6.43
N GLN A 625 -2.35 -26.93 -5.51
CA GLN A 625 -2.27 -27.18 -4.08
C GLN A 625 -3.48 -27.91 -3.54
N GLY A 626 -4.64 -27.73 -4.18
CA GLY A 626 -5.91 -27.94 -3.51
C GLY A 626 -6.50 -26.69 -2.91
N LEU A 627 -7.82 -26.64 -2.71
CA LEU A 627 -8.47 -25.48 -2.10
C LEU A 627 -8.32 -25.52 -0.58
N ARG A 628 -7.80 -24.45 0.00
CA ARG A 628 -7.66 -24.25 1.44
C ARG A 628 -8.69 -23.26 1.95
N ILE A 629 -9.41 -23.59 3.03
CA ILE A 629 -10.31 -22.64 3.71
C ILE A 629 -10.05 -22.70 5.21
N LEU A 630 -9.64 -21.57 5.78
CA LEU A 630 -9.39 -21.41 7.21
C LEU A 630 -10.17 -20.20 7.73
N HIS A 631 -10.86 -20.35 8.85
CA HIS A 631 -11.50 -19.23 9.54
C HIS A 631 -10.66 -18.84 10.75
N ARG A 632 -10.24 -17.57 10.81
CA ARG A 632 -9.45 -17.02 11.92
C ARG A 632 -10.29 -16.05 12.74
N THR A 633 -10.16 -16.14 14.05
CA THR A 633 -10.75 -15.23 15.04
C THR A 633 -9.67 -14.76 16.00
N THR A 634 -9.82 -13.56 16.53
CA THR A 634 -8.81 -12.90 17.36
C THR A 634 -9.47 -12.37 18.63
N VAL A 635 -8.84 -12.66 19.77
CA VAL A 635 -9.37 -12.34 21.10
C VAL A 635 -8.55 -11.21 21.71
N ARG A 636 -9.24 -10.20 22.23
CA ARG A 636 -8.61 -9.06 22.90
C ARG A 636 -7.70 -9.54 24.03
N ALA A 637 -6.60 -8.84 24.27
CA ALA A 637 -5.79 -9.13 25.45
C ALA A 637 -6.44 -8.66 26.74
N ILE A 638 -6.14 -9.38 27.83
CA ILE A 638 -6.55 -9.06 29.20
C ILE A 638 -5.86 -7.77 29.69
N ARG A 639 -4.65 -7.50 29.18
CA ARG A 639 -3.86 -6.30 29.50
C ARG A 639 -3.12 -5.79 28.26
N PRO A 640 -2.80 -4.49 28.16
CA PRO A 640 -1.95 -3.96 27.12
C PRO A 640 -0.60 -4.70 27.04
N PHE A 641 -0.04 -4.82 25.84
CA PHE A 641 1.31 -5.34 25.62
C PHE A 641 2.31 -4.18 25.70
N SER A 642 2.30 -3.48 26.85
CA SER A 642 2.97 -2.18 26.99
C SER A 642 4.47 -2.26 26.76
N PRO A 643 5.07 -1.26 26.11
CA PRO A 643 6.50 -1.18 25.92
C PRO A 643 7.24 -0.95 27.26
N PRO A 644 8.47 -1.45 27.38
CA PRO A 644 9.28 -1.27 28.57
C PRO A 644 9.79 0.17 28.70
N PHE A 645 10.48 0.44 29.82
CA PHE A 645 11.27 1.66 30.03
C PHE A 645 10.49 2.98 30.09
N GLY A 646 9.18 2.93 30.28
CA GLY A 646 8.32 4.13 30.33
C GLY A 646 8.11 4.79 28.98
N LEU A 647 8.35 4.06 27.88
CA LEU A 647 7.99 4.50 26.53
C LEU A 647 6.46 4.62 26.39
N PRO A 648 5.96 5.53 25.53
CA PRO A 648 4.54 5.56 25.18
C PRO A 648 4.15 4.30 24.39
N ASP A 649 2.86 3.93 24.38
CA ASP A 649 2.39 2.77 23.61
C ASP A 649 2.57 2.93 22.08
N VAL A 650 2.61 4.18 21.60
CA VAL A 650 2.79 4.53 20.19
C VAL A 650 3.94 5.52 20.06
N ALA A 651 4.84 5.26 19.11
CA ALA A 651 5.97 6.13 18.83
C ALA A 651 5.49 7.52 18.39
N THR A 652 5.90 8.55 19.13
CA THR A 652 5.68 9.94 18.72
C THR A 652 6.73 10.37 17.72
N ARG A 653 6.42 11.44 16.97
CA ARG A 653 7.39 12.04 16.06
C ARG A 653 8.63 12.54 16.80
N GLU A 654 8.41 13.13 17.98
CA GLU A 654 9.46 13.65 18.83
C GLU A 654 10.38 12.53 19.34
N LEU A 655 9.81 11.37 19.71
CA LEU A 655 10.60 10.21 20.11
C LEU A 655 11.47 9.70 18.97
N LEU A 656 10.89 9.51 17.77
CA LEU A 656 11.64 9.00 16.62
C LEU A 656 12.72 9.98 16.16
N GLN A 657 12.46 11.28 16.21
CA GLN A 657 13.45 12.31 15.89
C GLN A 657 14.57 12.39 16.92
N ALA A 658 14.24 12.27 18.21
CA ALA A 658 15.25 12.24 19.28
C ALA A 658 16.10 10.96 19.21
N ALA A 659 15.52 9.84 18.79
CA ALA A 659 16.21 8.57 18.64
C ALA A 659 17.07 8.47 17.37
N ASP A 660 16.85 9.32 16.37
CA ASP A 660 17.70 9.39 15.17
C ASP A 660 18.88 10.37 15.39
N THR A 661 19.76 10.02 16.32
CA THR A 661 20.88 10.90 16.73
C THR A 661 21.94 11.08 15.64
N SER A 662 22.06 10.12 14.72
CA SER A 662 23.07 10.09 13.66
C SER A 662 22.52 10.49 12.29
N GLY A 663 21.19 10.59 12.12
CA GLY A 663 20.55 10.78 10.82
C GLY A 663 20.54 9.51 9.95
N THR A 664 21.00 8.38 10.49
CA THR A 664 21.10 7.06 9.84
C THR A 664 20.12 6.04 10.42
N GLY A 665 19.37 6.41 11.48
CA GLY A 665 18.40 5.55 12.12
C GLY A 665 17.22 5.21 11.19
N VAL A 666 16.80 3.94 11.18
CA VAL A 666 15.79 3.47 10.23
C VAL A 666 14.41 3.41 10.85
N PHE A 667 13.48 4.15 10.25
CA PHE A 667 12.04 3.93 10.42
C PHE A 667 11.33 4.03 9.06
N VAL A 668 10.76 2.91 8.62
CA VAL A 668 10.00 2.77 7.37
C VAL A 668 8.50 2.75 7.68
N PRO A 669 7.76 3.84 7.42
CA PRO A 669 6.31 3.83 7.54
C PRO A 669 5.64 3.23 6.30
N GLY A 670 4.43 2.67 6.45
CA GLY A 670 3.51 2.43 5.32
C GLY A 670 3.13 0.98 5.01
N GLY A 671 2.39 0.33 5.90
CA GLY A 671 1.73 -0.96 5.63
C GLY A 671 2.67 -2.16 5.73
N LEU A 672 3.75 -2.14 4.94
CA LEU A 672 4.83 -3.13 4.95
C LEU A 672 5.98 -2.64 5.82
N GLY A 673 6.59 -3.56 6.58
CA GLY A 673 7.76 -3.29 7.40
C GLY A 673 9.05 -3.07 6.61
N PHE A 674 10.13 -2.82 7.35
CA PHE A 674 11.49 -2.74 6.85
C PHE A 674 11.89 -4.04 6.13
N ARG A 675 12.47 -3.90 4.93
CA ARG A 675 12.89 -5.02 4.09
C ARG A 675 14.27 -5.52 4.47
N TRP A 676 14.30 -6.38 5.48
CA TRP A 676 15.53 -6.98 6.05
C TRP A 676 16.20 -8.04 5.17
N ASP A 677 15.48 -8.59 4.20
CA ASP A 677 16.02 -9.49 3.18
C ASP A 677 15.54 -9.04 1.79
N PRO A 678 16.45 -8.70 0.86
CA PRO A 678 16.07 -8.24 -0.48
C PRO A 678 15.40 -9.35 -1.31
N THR A 679 15.59 -10.63 -0.96
CA THR A 679 15.06 -11.78 -1.68
C THR A 679 13.64 -12.16 -1.28
N ILE A 680 13.18 -11.75 -0.10
CA ILE A 680 11.82 -12.07 0.36
C ILE A 680 10.79 -11.08 -0.17
N ARG A 681 9.62 -11.59 -0.50
CA ARG A 681 8.44 -10.78 -0.82
C ARG A 681 7.68 -10.49 0.48
N LEU A 682 7.91 -9.31 1.07
CA LEU A 682 7.14 -8.85 2.22
C LEU A 682 5.66 -8.73 1.86
N GLN A 683 4.82 -9.35 2.67
CA GLN A 683 3.36 -9.32 2.55
C GLN A 683 2.78 -9.28 3.97
N ASN A 684 1.58 -8.73 4.10
CA ASN A 684 0.81 -8.73 5.34
C ASN A 684 -0.59 -9.27 5.05
#